data_AF-A0A371I0A6-F1
#
_entry.id   AF-A0A371I0A6-F1
#
_cell.length_a   1.000
_cell.length_b   1.000
_cell.length_c   1.000
_cell.angle_alpha   90.00
_cell.angle_beta   90.00
_cell.angle_gamma   90.00
#
_symmetry.space_group_name_H-M   'P 1'
#
loop_
_entity.id
_entity.type
_entity.pdbx_description
1 polymer ?
#
loop_
_entity_poly.entity_id
_entity_poly.type
_entity_poly.pdbx_seq_one_letter_code
_entity_poly.pdbx_strand_id
1 'polypeptide(L)'
;METLEESVKLSLPWLQSKMKCDPQGYESMLLIHYNQFNSLLEIFEENHGISFTSVIAVDASIAKNLAEKAMFLAHVTPFYPNHLADFPIKLIHLLHKASNLQSKLRCSLTRALVLLVNHKIVDVGETLSLFMKLQTLGDKTLKKLAFDHVVHSIKRMNQEHRNDTKNRALQNVLFDMLKQDKEWAESGEKLAKRALLTLCELHRRKVWFDERTANAICTASFHSRSRIMIAALSFLLHCEKIENNNDNENDDSGDDELNASAQVILSRSTVYKASHQGTAASKKKKKAKLKRVIRSMKKSSERGSNCYYSPLNHLKDAEGFADKLFGCVKGCNERFEVRMMMLKLIARTVGLHRLILLEFYPFLQKYIQPHQRDITNLLASAVQACHDMVPPDAVEPLFKQIVNQFVHDGSRPEVITIGLSAVRDICLRMPLLMNEDLLQDLALYKKSHEKAVSVAARSLIALFREVCPSLLVKKDRGRPIDPKAKPKAYGEVNIVTSVPGAELLQIIDSDCEVESDDYNEKDSDDDENDDMKDDLDSEEANEENDEVSEHEEDDNLHISSDDESVETRLALKKTALKRKFDEFDGQLIASDSSLRALKKLAGTTMGPDLPEPTNKILSNEDFQRIKELKLSKDERLALVRAGREERGKYYARTAVKQRKTGGLSNRQKEHKKKMPLAAKRAKIGRHHMEKKKTHQRSDKQFRGRKAWK
;
A
#
# COMPACT_ATOMS: atom_id res chain seq x y z
N MET A 1 -42.42 -12.64 -59.43
CA MET A 1 -41.74 -12.19 -58.20
C MET A 1 -42.62 -11.11 -57.61
N GLU A 2 -43.66 -11.49 -56.87
CA GLU A 2 -44.73 -10.52 -56.50
C GLU A 2 -45.59 -10.97 -55.29
N THR A 3 -45.25 -12.11 -54.66
CA THR A 3 -46.07 -12.77 -53.62
C THR A 3 -45.29 -13.05 -52.32
N LEU A 4 -44.14 -12.38 -52.15
CA LEU A 4 -43.30 -12.46 -50.94
C LEU A 4 -43.07 -11.09 -50.26
N GLU A 5 -43.61 -10.00 -50.81
CA GLU A 5 -43.31 -8.64 -50.33
C GLU A 5 -44.34 -8.12 -49.31
N GLU A 6 -45.59 -8.61 -49.31
CA GLU A 6 -46.64 -8.11 -48.41
C GLU A 6 -46.75 -8.84 -47.06
N SER A 7 -46.30 -10.10 -46.98
CA SER A 7 -46.61 -10.98 -45.84
C SER A 7 -45.63 -10.90 -44.66
N VAL A 8 -44.52 -10.15 -44.79
CA VAL A 8 -43.59 -9.93 -43.67
C VAL A 8 -43.23 -8.45 -43.53
N LYS A 9 -43.67 -7.84 -42.43
CA LYS A 9 -43.02 -6.64 -41.89
C LYS A 9 -41.64 -7.06 -41.38
N LEU A 10 -40.65 -7.10 -42.27
CA LEU A 10 -39.30 -7.60 -42.01
C LEU A 10 -38.68 -6.86 -40.83
N SER A 11 -38.68 -7.51 -39.67
CA SER A 11 -38.19 -6.93 -38.43
C SER A 11 -36.73 -6.53 -38.59
N LEU A 12 -36.36 -5.30 -38.21
CA LEU A 12 -35.01 -4.76 -38.48
C LEU A 12 -33.86 -5.68 -38.03
N PRO A 13 -33.94 -6.42 -36.88
CA PRO A 13 -32.93 -7.42 -36.51
C PRO A 13 -32.84 -8.64 -37.45
N TRP A 14 -33.94 -9.06 -38.09
CA TRP A 14 -33.92 -10.12 -39.10
C TRP A 14 -33.18 -9.66 -40.35
N LEU A 15 -33.49 -8.45 -40.83
CA LEU A 15 -32.85 -7.88 -42.01
C LEU A 15 -31.37 -7.62 -41.74
N GLN A 16 -31.04 -7.06 -40.57
CA GLN A 16 -29.68 -6.90 -40.07
C GLN A 16 -28.90 -8.23 -40.04
N SER A 17 -29.56 -9.35 -39.73
CA SER A 17 -28.92 -10.67 -39.77
C SER A 17 -28.63 -11.11 -41.21
N LYS A 18 -29.61 -10.97 -42.12
CA LYS A 18 -29.45 -11.33 -43.53
C LYS A 18 -28.37 -10.51 -44.25
N MET A 19 -28.37 -9.19 -44.07
CA MET A 19 -27.38 -8.28 -44.67
C MET A 19 -25.94 -8.49 -44.16
N LYS A 20 -25.76 -9.23 -43.05
CA LYS A 20 -24.44 -9.66 -42.54
C LYS A 20 -23.99 -11.01 -43.09
N CYS A 21 -24.93 -11.85 -43.50
CA CYS A 21 -24.64 -13.14 -44.14
C CYS A 21 -24.37 -12.97 -45.64
N ASP A 22 -25.10 -12.08 -46.30
CA ASP A 22 -24.92 -11.71 -47.70
C ASP A 22 -24.96 -10.17 -47.82
N PRO A 23 -23.80 -9.51 -47.97
CA PRO A 23 -23.75 -8.07 -48.22
C PRO A 23 -24.14 -7.68 -49.65
N GLN A 24 -23.98 -8.56 -50.64
CA GLN A 24 -24.16 -8.20 -52.05
C GLN A 24 -25.64 -8.27 -52.48
N GLY A 25 -26.37 -9.29 -52.04
CA GLY A 25 -27.79 -9.48 -52.39
C GLY A 25 -28.76 -8.44 -51.82
N TYR A 26 -28.32 -7.59 -50.86
CA TYR A 26 -29.20 -6.66 -50.12
C TYR A 26 -28.80 -5.17 -50.25
N GLU A 27 -27.93 -4.80 -51.19
CA GLU A 27 -27.50 -3.40 -51.41
C GLU A 27 -28.68 -2.46 -51.72
N SER A 28 -29.64 -2.89 -52.53
CA SER A 28 -30.87 -2.14 -52.83
C SER A 28 -31.70 -1.85 -51.56
N MET A 29 -31.83 -2.84 -50.68
CA MET A 29 -32.51 -2.71 -49.38
C MET A 29 -31.75 -1.78 -48.43
N LEU A 30 -30.41 -1.74 -48.51
CA LEU A 30 -29.62 -0.75 -47.78
C LEU A 30 -29.94 0.66 -48.26
N LEU A 31 -29.92 0.90 -49.57
CA LEU A 31 -30.15 2.22 -50.15
C LEU A 31 -31.55 2.75 -49.81
N ILE A 32 -32.57 1.90 -49.85
CA ILE A 32 -33.94 2.24 -49.40
C ILE A 32 -33.93 2.68 -47.93
N HIS A 33 -33.26 1.96 -47.02
CA HIS A 33 -33.22 2.31 -45.60
C HIS A 33 -32.30 3.48 -45.27
N TYR A 34 -31.25 3.73 -46.07
CA TYR A 34 -30.41 4.91 -45.94
C TYR A 34 -31.12 6.18 -46.44
N ASN A 35 -31.85 6.10 -47.55
CA ASN A 35 -32.68 7.21 -48.04
C ASN A 35 -33.82 7.52 -47.05
N GLN A 36 -34.49 6.49 -46.51
CA GLN A 36 -35.45 6.69 -45.40
C GLN A 36 -34.82 7.37 -44.18
N PHE A 37 -33.57 7.08 -43.85
CA PHE A 37 -32.86 7.76 -42.77
C PHE A 37 -32.53 9.23 -43.11
N ASN A 38 -32.09 9.52 -44.34
CA ASN A 38 -31.83 10.89 -44.80
C ASN A 38 -33.11 11.75 -44.77
N SER A 39 -34.23 11.27 -45.33
CA SER A 39 -35.49 12.01 -45.30
C SER A 39 -36.07 12.16 -43.88
N LEU A 40 -35.91 11.15 -43.01
CA LEU A 40 -36.26 11.31 -41.59
C LEU A 40 -35.37 12.31 -40.85
N LEU A 41 -34.10 12.47 -41.27
CA LEU A 41 -33.18 13.45 -40.73
C LEU A 41 -33.54 14.87 -41.20
N GLU A 42 -33.79 15.06 -42.50
CA GLU A 42 -34.24 16.32 -43.10
C GLU A 42 -35.52 16.83 -42.43
N ILE A 43 -36.57 16.00 -42.39
CA ILE A 43 -37.84 16.30 -41.72
C ILE A 43 -37.61 16.64 -40.23
N PHE A 44 -36.68 15.98 -39.56
CA PHE A 44 -36.38 16.23 -38.15
C PHE A 44 -35.66 17.58 -37.94
N GLU A 45 -34.71 17.95 -38.80
CA GLU A 45 -34.01 19.24 -38.72
C GLU A 45 -34.95 20.42 -39.07
N GLU A 46 -35.83 20.26 -40.07
CA GLU A 46 -36.85 21.26 -40.42
C GLU A 46 -37.85 21.50 -39.28
N ASN A 47 -38.44 20.43 -38.73
CA ASN A 47 -39.39 20.55 -37.62
C ASN A 47 -38.76 21.14 -36.35
N HIS A 48 -37.46 20.91 -36.12
CA HIS A 48 -36.73 21.56 -35.02
C HIS A 48 -36.48 23.07 -35.23
N GLY A 49 -36.69 23.60 -36.44
CA GLY A 49 -36.71 25.05 -36.69
C GLY A 49 -38.05 25.72 -36.36
N ILE A 50 -39.17 24.97 -36.39
CA ILE A 50 -40.54 25.51 -36.31
C ILE A 50 -41.18 25.14 -34.97
N SER A 51 -40.85 25.91 -33.93
CA SER A 51 -41.35 25.70 -32.56
C SER A 51 -42.83 26.06 -32.40
N PHE A 52 -43.74 25.11 -32.66
CA PHE A 52 -45.16 25.22 -32.30
C PHE A 52 -45.69 23.99 -31.53
N THR A 53 -46.60 24.22 -30.60
CA THR A 53 -46.87 23.33 -29.44
C THR A 53 -47.66 22.05 -29.72
N SER A 54 -48.11 21.81 -30.94
CA SER A 54 -48.87 20.60 -31.33
C SER A 54 -47.99 19.41 -31.76
N VAL A 55 -46.72 19.62 -32.10
CA VAL A 55 -45.88 18.65 -32.81
C VAL A 55 -45.33 17.53 -31.91
N ILE A 56 -45.37 17.70 -30.58
CA ILE A 56 -44.66 16.87 -29.57
C ILE A 56 -44.89 15.35 -29.73
N ALA A 57 -46.12 14.92 -30.05
CA ALA A 57 -46.44 13.50 -30.23
C ALA A 57 -45.91 12.92 -31.56
N VAL A 58 -45.86 13.74 -32.61
CA VAL A 58 -45.34 13.36 -33.94
C VAL A 58 -43.81 13.32 -33.91
N ASP A 59 -43.18 14.32 -33.30
CA ASP A 59 -41.73 14.38 -33.04
C ASP A 59 -41.25 13.15 -32.27
N ALA A 60 -41.95 12.73 -31.21
CA ALA A 60 -41.63 11.50 -30.48
C ALA A 60 -41.69 10.22 -31.34
N SER A 61 -42.55 10.17 -32.37
CA SER A 61 -42.63 9.06 -33.32
C SER A 61 -41.50 9.10 -34.35
N ILE A 62 -41.24 10.27 -34.94
CA ILE A 62 -40.11 10.50 -35.86
C ILE A 62 -38.79 10.17 -35.16
N ALA A 63 -38.58 10.69 -33.95
CA ALA A 63 -37.43 10.42 -33.10
C ALA A 63 -37.25 8.92 -32.78
N LYS A 64 -38.34 8.17 -32.57
CA LYS A 64 -38.26 6.71 -32.39
C LYS A 64 -37.77 6.03 -33.68
N ASN A 65 -38.38 6.33 -34.82
CA ASN A 65 -38.02 5.71 -36.11
C ASN A 65 -36.57 6.07 -36.52
N LEU A 66 -36.16 7.34 -36.34
CA LEU A 66 -34.80 7.80 -36.57
C LEU A 66 -33.78 7.08 -35.67
N ALA A 67 -34.11 6.86 -34.39
CA ALA A 67 -33.27 6.08 -33.48
C ALA A 67 -33.12 4.61 -33.91
N GLU A 68 -34.22 3.97 -34.36
CA GLU A 68 -34.23 2.58 -34.79
C GLU A 68 -33.46 2.40 -36.11
N LYS A 69 -33.61 3.33 -37.07
CA LYS A 69 -32.83 3.35 -38.32
C LYS A 69 -31.35 3.66 -38.09
N ALA A 70 -31.01 4.61 -37.19
CA ALA A 70 -29.61 4.90 -36.85
C ALA A 70 -28.90 3.70 -36.20
N MET A 71 -29.57 2.99 -35.28
CA MET A 71 -29.04 1.76 -34.68
C MET A 71 -28.88 0.62 -35.69
N PHE A 72 -29.84 0.47 -36.62
CA PHE A 72 -29.77 -0.49 -37.72
C PHE A 72 -28.58 -0.19 -38.65
N LEU A 73 -28.48 1.04 -39.15
CA LEU A 73 -27.39 1.47 -40.05
C LEU A 73 -26.02 1.31 -39.39
N ALA A 74 -25.83 1.74 -38.14
CA ALA A 74 -24.55 1.59 -37.43
C ALA A 74 -24.11 0.13 -37.22
N HIS A 75 -25.04 -0.82 -37.23
CA HIS A 75 -24.72 -2.25 -37.21
C HIS A 75 -24.39 -2.86 -38.58
N VAL A 76 -24.71 -2.14 -39.66
CA VAL A 76 -24.54 -2.56 -41.06
C VAL A 76 -23.35 -1.83 -41.72
N THR A 77 -22.98 -0.63 -41.25
CA THR A 77 -21.81 0.14 -41.72
C THR A 77 -20.51 -0.67 -41.87
N PRO A 78 -20.14 -1.62 -40.96
CA PRO A 78 -18.92 -2.42 -41.12
C PRO A 78 -18.88 -3.30 -42.39
N PHE A 79 -20.05 -3.58 -43.00
CA PHE A 79 -20.20 -4.48 -44.15
C PHE A 79 -20.37 -3.72 -45.47
N TYR A 80 -20.65 -2.40 -45.42
CA TYR A 80 -20.92 -1.55 -46.59
C TYR A 80 -20.18 -0.20 -46.47
N PRO A 81 -18.83 -0.18 -46.35
CA PRO A 81 -18.06 1.04 -46.09
C PRO A 81 -18.27 2.11 -47.17
N ASN A 82 -18.35 1.72 -48.44
CA ASN A 82 -18.46 2.64 -49.57
C ASN A 82 -19.79 3.41 -49.58
N HIS A 83 -20.90 2.74 -49.26
CA HIS A 83 -22.26 3.31 -49.36
C HIS A 83 -22.65 4.12 -48.11
N LEU A 84 -21.91 3.96 -47.01
CA LEU A 84 -22.23 4.56 -45.70
C LEU A 84 -21.10 5.47 -45.17
N ALA A 85 -20.16 5.91 -46.01
CA ALA A 85 -19.06 6.79 -45.62
C ALA A 85 -19.54 8.10 -44.94
N ASP A 86 -20.63 8.70 -45.41
CA ASP A 86 -21.20 9.93 -44.83
C ASP A 86 -22.01 9.69 -43.54
N PHE A 87 -22.47 8.47 -43.29
CA PHE A 87 -23.40 8.18 -42.19
C PHE A 87 -22.81 8.51 -40.80
N PRO A 88 -21.55 8.16 -40.47
CA PRO A 88 -20.90 8.61 -39.23
C PRO A 88 -20.84 10.13 -39.10
N ILE A 89 -20.56 10.86 -40.19
CA ILE A 89 -20.44 12.33 -40.20
C ILE A 89 -21.79 12.97 -39.91
N LYS A 90 -22.86 12.51 -40.58
CA LYS A 90 -24.25 12.94 -40.33
C LYS A 90 -24.66 12.67 -38.88
N LEU A 91 -24.31 11.51 -38.33
CA LEU A 91 -24.59 11.13 -36.94
C LEU A 91 -23.85 12.02 -35.91
N ILE A 92 -22.58 12.38 -36.19
CA ILE A 92 -21.78 13.29 -35.36
C ILE A 92 -22.37 14.71 -35.41
N HIS A 93 -22.77 15.20 -36.58
CA HIS A 93 -23.40 16.51 -36.74
C HIS A 93 -24.73 16.61 -35.96
N LEU A 94 -25.59 15.59 -36.06
CA LEU A 94 -26.82 15.51 -35.27
C LEU A 94 -26.52 15.50 -33.76
N LEU A 95 -25.51 14.74 -33.32
CA LEU A 95 -25.08 14.72 -31.92
C LEU A 95 -24.38 16.02 -31.46
N HIS A 96 -23.86 16.87 -32.35
CA HIS A 96 -23.43 18.23 -31.98
C HIS A 96 -24.62 19.11 -31.57
N LYS A 97 -25.82 18.86 -32.12
CA LYS A 97 -27.08 19.54 -31.75
C LYS A 97 -27.77 18.92 -30.49
N ALA A 98 -27.08 18.05 -29.75
CA ALA A 98 -27.63 17.24 -28.65
C ALA A 98 -28.12 18.01 -27.40
N SER A 99 -28.03 19.34 -27.33
CA SER A 99 -28.80 20.10 -26.33
C SER A 99 -30.32 19.95 -26.53
N ASN A 100 -30.77 19.97 -27.79
CA ASN A 100 -32.17 20.14 -28.16
C ASN A 100 -32.90 18.78 -28.32
N LEU A 101 -32.14 17.73 -28.64
CA LEU A 101 -32.63 16.36 -28.89
C LEU A 101 -33.26 15.70 -27.65
N GLN A 102 -34.37 14.96 -27.87
CA GLN A 102 -35.05 14.19 -26.82
C GLN A 102 -34.12 13.15 -26.14
N SER A 103 -34.18 13.05 -24.80
CA SER A 103 -33.35 12.16 -23.97
C SER A 103 -33.18 10.72 -24.50
N LYS A 104 -34.28 10.07 -24.90
CA LYS A 104 -34.28 8.70 -25.43
C LYS A 104 -33.56 8.61 -26.79
N LEU A 105 -33.76 9.57 -27.68
CA LEU A 105 -33.07 9.66 -28.97
C LEU A 105 -31.57 9.91 -28.76
N ARG A 106 -31.17 10.83 -27.87
CA ARG A 106 -29.75 11.06 -27.51
C ARG A 106 -29.05 9.78 -27.09
N CYS A 107 -29.67 9.01 -26.19
CA CYS A 107 -29.12 7.74 -25.72
C CYS A 107 -28.96 6.70 -26.85
N SER A 108 -29.85 6.68 -27.84
CA SER A 108 -29.82 5.74 -28.97
C SER A 108 -28.82 6.15 -30.05
N LEU A 109 -28.78 7.43 -30.45
CA LEU A 109 -27.77 7.95 -31.37
C LEU A 109 -26.35 7.80 -30.81
N THR A 110 -26.18 8.04 -29.50
CA THR A 110 -24.88 7.83 -28.84
C THR A 110 -24.49 6.35 -28.82
N ARG A 111 -25.43 5.41 -28.66
CA ARG A 111 -25.15 3.96 -28.81
C ARG A 111 -24.73 3.60 -30.23
N ALA A 112 -25.39 4.16 -31.24
CA ALA A 112 -25.02 3.98 -32.65
C ALA A 112 -23.58 4.47 -32.91
N LEU A 113 -23.21 5.67 -32.42
CA LEU A 113 -21.84 6.18 -32.56
C LEU A 113 -20.82 5.31 -31.80
N VAL A 114 -21.16 4.86 -30.58
CA VAL A 114 -20.34 3.94 -29.78
C VAL A 114 -20.06 2.63 -30.53
N LEU A 115 -21.02 2.10 -31.30
CA LEU A 115 -20.81 0.92 -32.14
C LEU A 115 -19.81 1.21 -33.29
N LEU A 116 -19.96 2.33 -33.99
CA LEU A 116 -19.04 2.73 -35.08
C LEU A 116 -17.58 2.89 -34.59
N VAL A 117 -17.39 3.53 -33.43
CA VAL A 117 -16.06 3.66 -32.78
C VAL A 117 -15.53 2.29 -32.33
N ASN A 118 -16.38 1.43 -31.75
CA ASN A 118 -16.00 0.06 -31.38
C ASN A 118 -15.56 -0.79 -32.58
N HIS A 119 -16.12 -0.55 -33.77
CA HIS A 119 -15.76 -1.18 -35.04
C HIS A 119 -14.56 -0.51 -35.75
N LYS A 120 -13.91 0.49 -35.14
CA LYS A 120 -12.79 1.28 -35.71
C LYS A 120 -13.13 2.06 -37.00
N ILE A 121 -14.42 2.34 -37.25
CA ILE A 121 -14.87 3.14 -38.41
C ILE A 121 -14.62 4.64 -38.18
N VAL A 122 -14.63 5.07 -36.92
CA VAL A 122 -14.35 6.45 -36.48
C VAL A 122 -13.31 6.41 -35.37
N ASP A 123 -12.34 7.33 -35.38
CA ASP A 123 -11.31 7.38 -34.34
C ASP A 123 -11.82 8.03 -33.03
N VAL A 124 -11.20 7.64 -31.92
CA VAL A 124 -11.50 8.16 -30.58
C VAL A 124 -11.07 9.63 -30.45
N GLY A 125 -10.04 10.07 -31.18
CA GLY A 125 -9.56 11.46 -31.15
C GLY A 125 -10.59 12.48 -31.61
N GLU A 126 -11.26 12.21 -32.72
CA GLU A 126 -12.29 13.07 -33.30
C GLU A 126 -13.54 13.10 -32.40
N THR A 127 -13.94 11.94 -31.87
CA THR A 127 -15.18 11.79 -31.11
C THR A 127 -15.05 12.11 -29.61
N LEU A 128 -13.84 12.13 -29.03
CA LEU A 128 -13.63 12.46 -27.60
C LEU A 128 -14.28 13.80 -27.23
N SER A 129 -14.06 14.84 -28.04
CA SER A 129 -14.60 16.17 -27.79
C SER A 129 -16.14 16.21 -27.76
N LEU A 130 -16.79 15.33 -28.52
CA LEU A 130 -18.25 15.15 -28.48
C LEU A 130 -18.67 14.35 -27.24
N PHE A 131 -18.04 13.21 -26.95
CA PHE A 131 -18.38 12.42 -25.76
C PHE A 131 -18.18 13.19 -24.43
N MET A 132 -17.21 14.10 -24.36
CA MET A 132 -17.04 14.98 -23.20
C MET A 132 -18.18 16.01 -23.08
N LYS A 133 -18.67 16.58 -24.20
CA LYS A 133 -19.86 17.45 -24.21
C LYS A 133 -21.13 16.68 -23.82
N LEU A 134 -21.32 15.45 -24.31
CA LEU A 134 -22.48 14.61 -23.95
C LEU A 134 -22.56 14.29 -22.44
N GLN A 135 -21.45 14.34 -21.71
CA GLN A 135 -21.40 14.16 -20.25
C GLN A 135 -21.85 15.39 -19.43
N THR A 136 -22.06 16.57 -20.04
CA THR A 136 -22.56 17.78 -19.35
C THR A 136 -24.09 17.87 -19.38
N LEU A 137 -24.73 17.33 -20.44
CA LEU A 137 -26.18 17.27 -20.64
C LEU A 137 -26.93 16.62 -19.46
N GLY A 138 -28.23 16.89 -19.29
CA GLY A 138 -29.00 16.49 -18.09
C GLY A 138 -28.98 14.99 -17.76
N ASP A 139 -29.07 14.12 -18.76
CA ASP A 139 -29.40 12.70 -18.64
C ASP A 139 -28.39 11.84 -17.84
N LYS A 140 -28.84 11.17 -16.77
CA LYS A 140 -28.00 10.26 -15.96
C LYS A 140 -27.49 9.04 -16.77
N THR A 141 -28.35 8.49 -17.63
CA THR A 141 -28.04 7.34 -18.50
C THR A 141 -27.00 7.70 -19.56
N LEU A 142 -27.18 8.83 -20.25
CA LEU A 142 -26.24 9.34 -21.24
C LEU A 142 -24.87 9.65 -20.64
N LYS A 143 -24.86 10.32 -19.47
CA LYS A 143 -23.63 10.58 -18.68
C LYS A 143 -22.83 9.31 -18.43
N LYS A 144 -23.47 8.26 -17.91
CA LYS A 144 -22.81 6.98 -17.66
C LYS A 144 -22.31 6.37 -18.97
N LEU A 145 -23.15 6.28 -20.00
CA LEU A 145 -22.79 5.65 -21.27
C LEU A 145 -21.63 6.35 -21.99
N ALA A 146 -21.59 7.68 -22.02
CA ALA A 146 -20.51 8.45 -22.62
C ALA A 146 -19.21 8.36 -21.81
N PHE A 147 -19.29 8.42 -20.47
CA PHE A 147 -18.13 8.27 -19.58
C PHE A 147 -17.54 6.85 -19.68
N ASP A 148 -18.38 5.83 -19.55
CA ASP A 148 -18.00 4.42 -19.66
C ASP A 148 -17.37 4.15 -21.04
N HIS A 149 -17.94 4.69 -22.13
CA HIS A 149 -17.34 4.53 -23.46
C HIS A 149 -15.95 5.17 -23.55
N VAL A 150 -15.76 6.43 -23.15
CA VAL A 150 -14.44 7.09 -23.20
C VAL A 150 -13.40 6.29 -22.43
N VAL A 151 -13.72 5.84 -21.21
CA VAL A 151 -12.81 5.06 -20.38
C VAL A 151 -12.50 3.68 -20.97
N HIS A 152 -13.49 2.97 -21.53
CA HIS A 152 -13.27 1.65 -22.13
C HIS A 152 -12.60 1.72 -23.51
N SER A 153 -12.84 2.75 -24.32
CA SER A 153 -12.17 2.97 -25.60
C SER A 153 -10.69 3.31 -25.40
N ILE A 154 -10.37 4.19 -24.45
CA ILE A 154 -8.98 4.50 -24.10
C ILE A 154 -8.27 3.28 -23.50
N LYS A 155 -8.95 2.48 -22.66
CA LYS A 155 -8.42 1.19 -22.19
C LYS A 155 -8.17 0.23 -23.36
N ARG A 156 -9.11 0.08 -24.30
CA ARG A 156 -8.99 -0.80 -25.48
C ARG A 156 -7.82 -0.41 -26.38
N MET A 157 -7.63 0.88 -26.63
CA MET A 157 -6.50 1.41 -27.41
C MET A 157 -5.12 1.14 -26.76
N ASN A 158 -5.10 0.80 -25.46
CA ASN A 158 -3.89 0.49 -24.70
C ASN A 158 -3.88 -0.97 -24.17
N GLN A 159 -4.63 -1.90 -24.78
CA GLN A 159 -4.66 -3.30 -24.35
C GLN A 159 -3.40 -4.10 -24.73
N GLU A 160 -2.87 -3.87 -25.93
CA GLU A 160 -1.70 -4.60 -26.45
C GLU A 160 -0.39 -3.87 -26.12
N HIS A 161 -0.37 -2.56 -26.32
CA HIS A 161 0.79 -1.69 -26.07
C HIS A 161 0.31 -0.26 -25.75
N ARG A 162 1.15 0.50 -25.04
CA ARG A 162 0.88 1.89 -24.65
C ARG A 162 1.01 2.81 -25.87
N ASN A 163 -0.12 3.33 -26.35
CA ASN A 163 -0.20 4.12 -27.58
C ASN A 163 0.10 5.62 -27.35
N ASP A 164 1.34 5.94 -26.96
CA ASP A 164 1.66 7.28 -26.43
C ASP A 164 1.41 8.46 -27.38
N THR A 165 1.55 8.29 -28.70
CA THR A 165 1.21 9.36 -29.66
C THR A 165 -0.29 9.69 -29.62
N LYS A 166 -1.17 8.67 -29.61
CA LYS A 166 -2.62 8.88 -29.48
C LYS A 166 -3.00 9.32 -28.07
N ASN A 167 -2.43 8.72 -27.03
CA ASN A 167 -2.65 9.14 -25.64
C ASN A 167 -2.29 10.63 -25.47
N ARG A 168 -1.17 11.10 -26.02
CA ARG A 168 -0.73 12.51 -25.95
C ARG A 168 -1.73 13.47 -26.59
N ALA A 169 -2.35 13.09 -27.71
CA ALA A 169 -3.42 13.88 -28.35
C ALA A 169 -4.68 13.92 -27.47
N LEU A 170 -5.17 12.77 -26.99
CA LEU A 170 -6.36 12.68 -26.12
C LEU A 170 -6.14 13.40 -24.77
N GLN A 171 -4.95 13.28 -24.20
CA GLN A 171 -4.51 14.00 -22.99
C GLN A 171 -4.58 15.51 -23.21
N ASN A 172 -4.03 16.03 -24.33
CA ASN A 172 -4.09 17.46 -24.63
C ASN A 172 -5.54 17.96 -24.67
N VAL A 173 -6.45 17.25 -25.36
CA VAL A 173 -7.88 17.59 -25.39
C VAL A 173 -8.49 17.68 -23.98
N LEU A 174 -8.21 16.71 -23.09
CA LEU A 174 -8.72 16.79 -21.71
C LEU A 174 -8.03 17.86 -20.87
N PHE A 175 -6.74 18.11 -21.07
CA PHE A 175 -6.01 19.18 -20.36
C PHE A 175 -6.50 20.57 -20.79
N ASP A 176 -6.80 20.76 -22.07
CA ASP A 176 -7.32 22.04 -22.57
C ASP A 176 -8.77 22.25 -22.14
N MET A 177 -9.58 21.18 -22.01
CA MET A 177 -10.91 21.26 -21.36
C MET A 177 -10.84 21.54 -19.86
N LEU A 178 -9.77 21.12 -19.17
CA LEU A 178 -9.54 21.37 -17.75
C LEU A 178 -8.97 22.78 -17.49
N LYS A 179 -8.20 23.33 -18.43
CA LYS A 179 -7.63 24.70 -18.41
C LYS A 179 -8.61 25.78 -18.90
N GLN A 180 -9.81 25.42 -19.36
CA GLN A 180 -10.81 26.37 -19.84
C GLN A 180 -11.50 27.11 -18.66
N ASP A 181 -10.71 27.91 -17.94
CA ASP A 181 -11.14 28.86 -16.89
C ASP A 181 -11.96 30.06 -17.46
N LYS A 182 -12.24 30.09 -18.78
CA LYS A 182 -13.00 31.16 -19.46
C LYS A 182 -14.47 31.21 -19.01
N GLU A 183 -14.65 31.89 -17.88
CA GLU A 183 -15.63 32.93 -17.57
C GLU A 183 -17.11 32.69 -17.96
N TRP A 184 -17.98 32.88 -16.96
CA TRP A 184 -19.44 32.94 -17.05
C TRP A 184 -20.24 31.71 -17.57
N ALA A 185 -19.65 30.76 -18.30
CA ALA A 185 -20.39 29.59 -18.78
C ALA A 185 -20.52 28.45 -17.74
N GLU A 186 -21.73 28.23 -17.20
CA GLU A 186 -22.04 27.09 -16.31
C GLU A 186 -21.81 25.71 -16.99
N SER A 187 -21.86 25.67 -18.32
CA SER A 187 -21.49 24.50 -19.13
C SER A 187 -19.99 24.18 -19.04
N GLY A 188 -19.14 25.19 -18.89
CA GLY A 188 -17.69 25.06 -18.72
C GLY A 188 -17.30 24.37 -17.41
N GLU A 189 -17.91 24.76 -16.28
CA GLU A 189 -17.71 24.07 -14.99
C GLU A 189 -18.05 22.57 -15.11
N LYS A 190 -19.16 22.26 -15.78
CA LYS A 190 -19.60 20.88 -16.01
C LYS A 190 -18.61 20.10 -16.88
N LEU A 191 -18.02 20.74 -17.90
CA LEU A 191 -17.04 20.11 -18.80
C LEU A 191 -15.69 19.87 -18.09
N ALA A 192 -15.12 20.89 -17.45
CA ALA A 192 -13.85 20.79 -16.72
C ALA A 192 -13.93 19.76 -15.58
N LYS A 193 -15.06 19.73 -14.85
CA LYS A 193 -15.32 18.70 -13.83
C LYS A 193 -15.39 17.28 -14.43
N ARG A 194 -15.93 17.12 -15.65
CA ARG A 194 -15.92 15.82 -16.34
C ARG A 194 -14.52 15.43 -16.82
N ALA A 195 -13.75 16.37 -17.38
CA ALA A 195 -12.37 16.13 -17.76
C ALA A 195 -11.53 15.64 -16.57
N LEU A 196 -11.62 16.30 -15.42
CA LEU A 196 -10.95 15.87 -14.19
C LEU A 196 -11.38 14.46 -13.76
N LEU A 197 -12.69 14.17 -13.69
CA LEU A 197 -13.19 12.85 -13.31
C LEU A 197 -12.72 11.73 -14.26
N THR A 198 -12.64 12.01 -15.56
CA THR A 198 -12.10 11.06 -16.56
C THR A 198 -10.61 10.84 -16.39
N LEU A 199 -9.81 11.89 -16.14
CA LEU A 199 -8.38 11.77 -15.84
C LEU A 199 -8.13 10.94 -14.57
N CYS A 200 -8.88 11.22 -13.48
CA CYS A 200 -8.81 10.48 -12.23
C CYS A 200 -9.13 8.99 -12.41
N GLU A 201 -10.16 8.64 -13.21
CA GLU A 201 -10.52 7.24 -13.48
C GLU A 201 -9.50 6.52 -14.37
N LEU A 202 -8.94 7.20 -15.39
CA LEU A 202 -7.90 6.62 -16.26
C LEU A 202 -6.57 6.40 -15.52
N HIS A 203 -6.23 7.29 -14.59
CA HIS A 203 -5.11 7.11 -13.66
C HIS A 203 -5.38 5.95 -12.70
N ARG A 204 -6.57 5.89 -12.09
CA ARG A 204 -6.97 4.81 -11.17
C ARG A 204 -6.95 3.43 -11.83
N ARG A 205 -7.37 3.33 -13.10
CA ARG A 205 -7.29 2.10 -13.91
C ARG A 205 -5.88 1.80 -14.45
N LYS A 206 -4.87 2.61 -14.10
CA LYS A 206 -3.46 2.51 -14.50
C LYS A 206 -3.25 2.51 -16.02
N VAL A 207 -4.20 3.10 -16.76
CA VAL A 207 -4.14 3.26 -18.24
C VAL A 207 -3.31 4.49 -18.60
N TRP A 208 -3.57 5.62 -17.93
CA TRP A 208 -2.74 6.83 -18.01
C TRP A 208 -2.04 7.05 -16.68
N PHE A 209 -1.12 6.12 -16.39
CA PHE A 209 -0.15 6.26 -15.31
C PHE A 209 1.09 6.95 -15.89
N ASP A 210 1.11 8.28 -15.82
CA ASP A 210 2.22 9.10 -16.28
C ASP A 210 2.26 10.46 -15.60
N GLU A 211 3.47 11.00 -15.57
CA GLU A 211 3.82 12.33 -15.09
C GLU A 211 2.93 13.45 -15.66
N ARG A 212 2.53 13.40 -16.94
CA ARG A 212 1.67 14.46 -17.54
C ARG A 212 0.28 14.41 -16.93
N THR A 213 -0.35 13.25 -16.88
CA THR A 213 -1.66 13.06 -16.23
C THR A 213 -1.60 13.37 -14.73
N ALA A 214 -0.55 12.93 -14.03
CA ALA A 214 -0.37 13.20 -12.61
C ALA A 214 -0.26 14.72 -12.31
N ASN A 215 0.63 15.44 -13.00
CA ASN A 215 0.77 16.89 -12.82
C ASN A 215 -0.49 17.66 -13.26
N ALA A 216 -1.28 17.16 -14.22
CA ALA A 216 -2.56 17.77 -14.58
C ALA A 216 -3.62 17.61 -13.48
N ILE A 217 -3.71 16.42 -12.85
CA ILE A 217 -4.60 16.17 -11.71
C ILE A 217 -4.18 17.01 -10.50
N CYS A 218 -2.88 17.14 -10.24
CA CYS A 218 -2.35 18.03 -9.20
C CYS A 218 -2.62 19.51 -9.52
N THR A 219 -2.44 19.95 -10.77
CA THR A 219 -2.76 21.33 -11.20
C THR A 219 -4.24 21.68 -10.95
N ALA A 220 -5.15 20.70 -11.04
CA ALA A 220 -6.57 20.90 -10.77
C ALA A 220 -6.90 21.29 -9.32
N SER A 221 -5.99 21.10 -8.34
CA SER A 221 -6.21 21.61 -6.97
C SER A 221 -6.08 23.14 -6.86
N PHE A 222 -5.54 23.81 -7.89
CA PHE A 222 -5.43 25.28 -7.94
C PHE A 222 -6.56 25.97 -8.72
N HIS A 223 -7.51 25.20 -9.28
CA HIS A 223 -8.55 25.75 -10.16
C HIS A 223 -9.53 26.64 -9.38
N SER A 224 -9.83 27.82 -9.94
CA SER A 224 -10.69 28.90 -9.43
C SER A 224 -12.11 28.50 -8.98
N ARG A 225 -12.53 27.26 -9.21
CA ARG A 225 -13.85 26.73 -8.84
C ARG A 225 -13.71 25.67 -7.74
N SER A 226 -14.16 25.99 -6.53
CA SER A 226 -14.09 25.15 -5.33
C SER A 226 -14.58 23.71 -5.57
N ARG A 227 -15.63 23.53 -6.37
CA ARG A 227 -16.20 22.20 -6.72
C ARG A 227 -15.24 21.28 -7.50
N ILE A 228 -14.27 21.84 -8.21
CA ILE A 228 -13.29 21.10 -9.01
C ILE A 228 -12.02 20.90 -8.18
N MET A 229 -11.56 21.95 -7.51
CA MET A 229 -10.54 21.90 -6.45
C MET A 229 -10.82 20.81 -5.40
N ILE A 230 -12.02 20.79 -4.80
CA ILE A 230 -12.42 19.77 -3.80
C ILE A 230 -12.42 18.37 -4.42
N ALA A 231 -12.77 18.21 -5.69
CA ALA A 231 -12.73 16.91 -6.36
C ALA A 231 -11.28 16.42 -6.57
N ALA A 232 -10.36 17.32 -6.96
CA ALA A 232 -8.93 17.02 -7.09
C ALA A 232 -8.29 16.69 -5.73
N LEU A 233 -8.48 17.56 -4.73
CA LEU A 233 -8.01 17.35 -3.35
C LEU A 233 -8.55 16.04 -2.77
N SER A 234 -9.84 15.75 -2.97
CA SER A 234 -10.46 14.50 -2.51
C SER A 234 -9.83 13.28 -3.17
N PHE A 235 -9.64 13.29 -4.49
CA PHE A 235 -8.97 12.21 -5.21
C PHE A 235 -7.54 11.98 -4.69
N LEU A 236 -6.72 13.04 -4.65
CA LEU A 236 -5.31 12.96 -4.22
C LEU A 236 -5.16 12.40 -2.79
N LEU A 237 -6.07 12.74 -1.87
CA LEU A 237 -6.10 12.21 -0.50
C LEU A 237 -6.67 10.78 -0.37
N HIS A 238 -7.44 10.29 -1.35
CA HIS A 238 -8.17 9.02 -1.27
C HIS A 238 -7.73 7.95 -2.28
N CYS A 239 -6.78 8.22 -3.17
CA CYS A 239 -6.23 7.26 -4.14
C CYS A 239 -5.97 5.87 -3.52
N GLU A 240 -5.22 5.82 -2.41
CA GLU A 240 -4.84 4.58 -1.71
C GLU A 240 -6.01 3.83 -1.08
N LYS A 241 -7.08 4.54 -0.71
CA LYS A 241 -8.25 3.92 -0.07
C LYS A 241 -9.14 3.21 -1.09
N ILE A 242 -9.19 3.72 -2.32
CA ILE A 242 -10.12 3.27 -3.36
C ILE A 242 -9.61 2.02 -4.09
N GLU A 243 -8.30 1.78 -4.16
CA GLU A 243 -7.74 0.52 -4.71
C GLU A 243 -8.33 -0.72 -4.01
N ASN A 244 -8.44 -0.70 -2.67
CA ASN A 244 -8.93 -1.81 -1.85
C ASN A 244 -10.35 -2.30 -2.17
N ASN A 245 -11.17 -1.48 -2.86
CA ASN A 245 -12.53 -1.85 -3.25
C ASN A 245 -12.62 -2.41 -4.68
N ASN A 246 -11.64 -2.13 -5.55
CA ASN A 246 -11.74 -2.42 -6.98
C ASN A 246 -11.10 -3.76 -7.38
N ASP A 247 -10.17 -4.28 -6.56
CA ASP A 247 -9.64 -5.65 -6.71
C ASP A 247 -10.70 -6.74 -6.42
N ASN A 248 -11.89 -6.38 -5.92
CA ASN A 248 -12.93 -7.31 -5.46
C ASN A 248 -14.10 -7.52 -6.45
N GLU A 249 -14.05 -6.95 -7.68
CA GLU A 249 -15.13 -7.11 -8.68
C GLU A 249 -15.12 -8.49 -9.40
N ASN A 250 -14.35 -9.49 -8.92
CA ASN A 250 -14.24 -10.83 -9.51
C ASN A 250 -14.13 -11.95 -8.44
N ASP A 251 -15.02 -11.98 -7.44
CA ASP A 251 -15.17 -13.14 -6.54
C ASP A 251 -16.64 -13.34 -6.13
N ASP A 252 -17.45 -13.91 -7.03
CA ASP A 252 -18.87 -14.21 -6.82
C ASP A 252 -19.05 -15.55 -6.08
N SER A 253 -18.92 -15.54 -4.75
CA SER A 253 -19.28 -16.69 -3.89
C SER A 253 -19.40 -16.39 -2.38
N GLY A 254 -20.54 -15.87 -1.94
CA GLY A 254 -21.11 -16.14 -0.60
C GLY A 254 -20.75 -15.21 0.57
N ASP A 255 -21.72 -15.07 1.49
CA ASP A 255 -21.70 -14.20 2.68
C ASP A 255 -20.51 -14.36 3.63
N ASP A 256 -19.86 -13.25 4.02
CA ASP A 256 -19.33 -13.04 5.39
C ASP A 256 -19.04 -11.53 5.69
N GLU A 257 -20.02 -10.62 5.50
CA GLU A 257 -19.86 -9.17 5.68
C GLU A 257 -19.78 -8.73 7.16
N LEU A 258 -18.70 -9.05 7.89
CA LEU A 258 -18.47 -8.55 9.25
C LEU A 258 -17.00 -8.21 9.61
N ASN A 259 -16.81 -6.97 10.10
CA ASN A 259 -15.63 -6.45 10.84
C ASN A 259 -14.33 -6.12 10.07
N ALA A 260 -14.40 -5.17 9.13
CA ALA A 260 -13.23 -4.48 8.58
C ALA A 260 -12.66 -3.38 9.52
N SER A 261 -12.18 -3.74 10.72
CA SER A 261 -11.52 -2.78 11.64
C SER A 261 -10.54 -3.36 12.67
N ALA A 262 -10.43 -4.68 12.82
CA ALA A 262 -9.55 -5.27 13.83
C ALA A 262 -8.09 -5.33 13.37
N GLN A 263 -7.23 -4.44 13.88
CA GLN A 263 -5.78 -4.72 13.95
C GLN A 263 -5.55 -5.90 14.89
N VAL A 264 -5.49 -7.12 14.32
CA VAL A 264 -5.23 -8.34 15.09
C VAL A 264 -3.75 -8.40 15.46
N ILE A 265 -3.39 -7.78 16.58
CA ILE A 265 -2.11 -8.02 17.24
C ILE A 265 -2.02 -9.52 17.53
N LEU A 266 -1.01 -10.19 16.97
CA LEU A 266 -0.83 -11.64 17.05
C LEU A 266 -0.30 -12.04 18.44
N SER A 267 -1.13 -11.90 19.48
CA SER A 267 -0.70 -12.11 20.87
C SER A 267 -0.15 -13.53 21.07
N ARG A 268 0.97 -13.63 21.79
CA ARG A 268 1.68 -14.88 22.15
C ARG A 268 0.73 -15.97 22.69
N SER A 269 -0.32 -15.56 23.43
CA SER A 269 -1.40 -16.41 23.91
C SER A 269 -2.22 -17.10 22.79
N THR A 270 -2.49 -16.43 21.67
CA THR A 270 -3.26 -17.01 20.55
C THR A 270 -2.46 -18.07 19.78
N VAL A 271 -1.15 -17.86 19.62
CA VAL A 271 -0.22 -18.84 19.03
C VAL A 271 -0.18 -20.10 19.90
N TYR A 272 0.08 -19.95 21.20
CA TYR A 272 0.10 -21.04 22.18
C TYR A 272 -1.23 -21.82 22.25
N LYS A 273 -2.37 -21.11 22.17
CA LYS A 273 -3.71 -21.73 22.15
C LYS A 273 -4.02 -22.49 20.86
N ALA A 274 -3.28 -22.24 19.77
CA ALA A 274 -3.40 -22.95 18.50
C ALA A 274 -2.52 -24.22 18.44
N SER A 275 -1.34 -24.21 19.07
CA SER A 275 -0.45 -25.37 19.15
C SER A 275 -0.87 -26.38 20.23
N HIS A 276 -1.19 -25.91 21.44
CA HIS A 276 -1.24 -26.80 22.61
C HIS A 276 -2.64 -27.08 23.19
N GLN A 277 -3.62 -26.19 23.05
CA GLN A 277 -4.96 -26.42 23.63
C GLN A 277 -5.95 -27.09 22.67
N GLY A 278 -6.51 -28.24 23.07
CA GLY A 278 -7.65 -28.92 22.43
C GLY A 278 -7.30 -30.25 21.75
N THR A 279 -8.31 -30.94 21.21
CA THR A 279 -8.15 -32.18 20.44
C THR A 279 -7.39 -31.94 19.14
N ALA A 280 -6.82 -33.00 18.53
CA ALA A 280 -6.03 -32.90 17.28
C ALA A 280 -6.79 -32.17 16.15
N ALA A 281 -8.06 -32.49 15.94
CA ALA A 281 -8.92 -31.80 14.96
C ALA A 281 -9.14 -30.31 15.31
N SER A 282 -9.27 -29.97 16.60
CA SER A 282 -9.37 -28.57 17.06
C SER A 282 -8.06 -27.81 16.81
N LYS A 283 -6.91 -28.41 17.14
CA LYS A 283 -5.57 -27.87 16.86
C LYS A 283 -5.36 -27.63 15.37
N LYS A 284 -5.72 -28.59 14.49
CA LYS A 284 -5.63 -28.43 13.03
C LYS A 284 -6.46 -27.24 12.53
N LYS A 285 -7.71 -27.09 13.00
CA LYS A 285 -8.56 -25.92 12.66
C LYS A 285 -8.00 -24.59 13.19
N LYS A 286 -7.44 -24.56 14.41
CA LYS A 286 -6.81 -23.35 14.98
C LYS A 286 -5.51 -22.96 14.25
N LYS A 287 -4.61 -23.92 13.98
CA LYS A 287 -3.37 -23.70 13.21
C LYS A 287 -3.67 -23.22 11.79
N ALA A 288 -4.75 -23.72 11.16
CA ALA A 288 -5.25 -23.20 9.89
C ALA A 288 -5.77 -21.76 9.96
N LYS A 289 -6.58 -21.41 10.98
CA LYS A 289 -7.06 -20.02 11.17
C LYS A 289 -5.89 -19.07 11.45
N LEU A 290 -4.91 -19.48 12.25
CA LEU A 290 -3.69 -18.71 12.50
C LEU A 290 -2.86 -18.50 11.22
N LYS A 291 -2.61 -19.56 10.43
CA LYS A 291 -1.95 -19.44 9.12
C LYS A 291 -2.73 -18.54 8.15
N ARG A 292 -4.07 -18.51 8.19
CA ARG A 292 -4.88 -17.57 7.39
C ARG A 292 -4.64 -16.11 7.80
N VAL A 293 -4.62 -15.81 9.11
CA VAL A 293 -4.35 -14.46 9.64
C VAL A 293 -2.92 -14.01 9.32
N ILE A 294 -1.91 -14.87 9.48
CA ILE A 294 -0.52 -14.57 9.09
C ILE A 294 -0.43 -14.33 7.56
N ARG A 295 -1.15 -15.14 6.77
CA ARG A 295 -1.58 -14.91 5.38
C ARG A 295 -1.86 -13.44 5.04
N SER A 296 -2.97 -12.97 5.62
CA SER A 296 -3.49 -11.62 5.38
C SER A 296 -2.57 -10.54 5.93
N MET A 297 -1.90 -10.78 7.07
CA MET A 297 -0.94 -9.83 7.65
C MET A 297 0.33 -9.67 6.81
N LYS A 298 0.89 -10.75 6.26
CA LYS A 298 2.03 -10.66 5.32
C LYS A 298 1.60 -9.92 4.04
N LYS A 299 0.45 -10.28 3.46
CA LYS A 299 -0.11 -9.59 2.28
C LYS A 299 -0.36 -8.09 2.56
N SER A 300 -0.78 -7.69 3.77
CA SER A 300 -0.90 -6.27 4.14
C SER A 300 0.43 -5.59 4.45
N SER A 301 1.43 -6.33 4.94
CA SER A 301 2.78 -5.80 5.23
C SER A 301 3.56 -5.51 3.95
N GLU A 302 3.49 -6.40 2.96
CA GLU A 302 4.07 -6.21 1.62
C GLU A 302 3.37 -5.04 0.89
N ARG A 303 2.04 -4.91 1.08
CA ARG A 303 1.25 -3.75 0.65
C ARG A 303 1.49 -2.48 1.49
N GLY A 304 2.28 -2.53 2.56
CA GLY A 304 2.65 -1.34 3.34
C GLY A 304 3.44 -0.31 2.52
N SER A 305 4.04 -0.74 1.41
CA SER A 305 4.78 0.10 0.47
C SER A 305 3.95 0.61 -0.73
N ASN A 306 2.62 0.36 -0.79
CA ASN A 306 1.78 0.68 -1.97
C ASN A 306 1.64 2.18 -2.32
N CYS A 307 2.35 3.10 -1.64
CA CYS A 307 2.31 4.52 -1.96
C CYS A 307 2.79 4.82 -3.40
N TYR A 308 3.54 3.91 -4.05
CA TYR A 308 4.02 4.00 -5.44
C TYR A 308 2.97 4.47 -6.46
N TYR A 309 1.68 4.15 -6.28
CA TYR A 309 0.60 4.50 -7.21
C TYR A 309 -0.05 5.87 -6.97
N SER A 310 0.47 6.68 -6.04
CA SER A 310 -0.01 8.05 -5.84
C SER A 310 0.41 8.98 -7.00
N PRO A 311 -0.49 9.84 -7.52
CA PRO A 311 -0.11 10.90 -8.48
C PRO A 311 1.01 11.80 -7.95
N LEU A 312 1.10 11.97 -6.63
CA LEU A 312 2.09 12.86 -5.98
C LEU A 312 3.54 12.41 -6.21
N ASN A 313 3.78 11.12 -6.45
CA ASN A 313 5.13 10.61 -6.71
C ASN A 313 5.65 11.01 -8.09
N HIS A 314 4.74 11.39 -8.99
CA HIS A 314 5.01 11.74 -10.39
C HIS A 314 4.86 13.24 -10.62
N LEU A 315 5.03 14.06 -9.57
CA LEU A 315 5.16 15.51 -9.67
C LEU A 315 6.50 15.88 -10.32
N LYS A 316 6.48 16.85 -11.25
CA LYS A 316 7.71 17.43 -11.84
C LYS A 316 8.46 18.33 -10.88
N ASP A 317 7.69 19.06 -10.11
CA ASP A 317 8.11 20.09 -9.17
C ASP A 317 7.23 19.90 -7.92
N ALA A 318 7.77 19.18 -6.93
CA ALA A 318 7.07 18.91 -5.69
C ALA A 318 7.14 20.10 -4.72
N GLU A 319 8.20 20.89 -4.81
CA GLU A 319 8.49 22.04 -3.95
C GLU A 319 7.59 23.22 -4.33
N GLY A 320 7.63 23.68 -5.58
CA GLY A 320 6.75 24.72 -6.09
C GLY A 320 5.26 24.32 -6.10
N PHE A 321 4.94 23.02 -6.15
CA PHE A 321 3.58 22.54 -5.88
C PHE A 321 3.17 22.77 -4.41
N ALA A 322 4.02 22.41 -3.45
CA ALA A 322 3.75 22.56 -2.03
C ALA A 322 3.68 24.05 -1.63
N ASP A 323 4.61 24.88 -2.08
CA ASP A 323 4.63 26.32 -1.86
C ASP A 323 3.40 27.01 -2.43
N LYS A 324 3.03 26.72 -3.69
CA LYS A 324 1.84 27.28 -4.30
C LYS A 324 0.57 26.88 -3.55
N LEU A 325 0.48 25.63 -3.09
CA LEU A 325 -0.66 25.16 -2.32
C LEU A 325 -0.71 25.80 -0.92
N PHE A 326 0.43 26.03 -0.29
CA PHE A 326 0.53 26.72 0.99
C PHE A 326 0.20 28.22 0.85
N GLY A 327 0.65 28.88 -0.22
CA GLY A 327 0.25 30.24 -0.60
C GLY A 327 -1.27 30.34 -0.80
N CYS A 328 -1.88 29.37 -1.50
CA CYS A 328 -3.33 29.26 -1.58
C CYS A 328 -3.97 29.14 -0.19
N VAL A 329 -3.51 28.24 0.69
CA VAL A 329 -4.06 28.04 2.05
C VAL A 329 -4.04 29.31 2.93
N LYS A 330 -3.04 30.18 2.75
CA LYS A 330 -2.97 31.50 3.42
C LYS A 330 -4.09 32.45 2.96
N GLY A 331 -4.38 32.50 1.66
CA GLY A 331 -5.40 33.39 1.08
C GLY A 331 -6.80 32.78 0.91
N CYS A 332 -6.99 31.49 1.20
CA CYS A 332 -8.21 30.78 0.86
C CYS A 332 -9.39 31.09 1.82
N ASN A 333 -10.40 31.80 1.31
CA ASN A 333 -11.69 32.05 1.99
C ASN A 333 -12.69 30.87 1.89
N GLU A 334 -12.18 29.65 1.78
CA GLU A 334 -13.01 28.43 1.77
C GLU A 334 -13.27 27.90 3.19
N ARG A 335 -14.25 26.99 3.29
CA ARG A 335 -14.60 26.35 4.56
C ARG A 335 -13.42 25.59 5.16
N PHE A 336 -13.40 25.47 6.49
CA PHE A 336 -12.30 24.86 7.24
C PHE A 336 -12.00 23.42 6.78
N GLU A 337 -13.01 22.66 6.35
CA GLU A 337 -12.85 21.30 5.84
C GLU A 337 -12.01 21.26 4.53
N VAL A 338 -12.18 22.26 3.66
CA VAL A 338 -11.40 22.39 2.41
C VAL A 338 -9.95 22.79 2.73
N ARG A 339 -9.76 23.74 3.65
CA ARG A 339 -8.44 24.15 4.13
C ARG A 339 -7.71 22.99 4.82
N MET A 340 -8.42 22.15 5.58
CA MET A 340 -7.90 20.90 6.15
C MET A 340 -7.49 19.91 5.06
N MET A 341 -8.26 19.75 3.98
CA MET A 341 -7.86 18.90 2.84
C MET A 341 -6.57 19.40 2.17
N MET A 342 -6.40 20.72 2.01
CA MET A 342 -5.15 21.29 1.51
C MET A 342 -3.97 21.06 2.47
N LEU A 343 -4.14 21.30 3.78
CA LEU A 343 -3.09 21.07 4.79
C LEU A 343 -2.64 19.60 4.83
N LYS A 344 -3.57 18.65 4.75
CA LYS A 344 -3.27 17.22 4.66
C LYS A 344 -2.53 16.86 3.37
N LEU A 345 -2.78 17.58 2.27
CA LEU A 345 -2.08 17.36 1.02
C LEU A 345 -0.65 17.92 1.05
N ILE A 346 -0.46 19.14 1.59
CA ILE A 346 0.87 19.75 1.80
C ILE A 346 1.72 18.86 2.70
N ALA A 347 1.20 18.46 3.86
CA ALA A 347 1.90 17.54 4.77
C ALA A 347 2.28 16.22 4.10
N ARG A 348 1.41 15.69 3.23
CA ARG A 348 1.68 14.47 2.46
C ARG A 348 2.76 14.67 1.39
N THR A 349 2.80 15.79 0.68
CA THR A 349 3.88 16.05 -0.30
C THR A 349 5.22 16.33 0.39
N VAL A 350 5.21 17.09 1.49
CA VAL A 350 6.39 17.33 2.34
C VAL A 350 6.98 16.01 2.84
N GLY A 351 6.18 15.18 3.51
CA GLY A 351 6.65 13.90 4.06
C GLY A 351 7.05 12.84 3.02
N LEU A 352 6.61 12.97 1.76
CA LEU A 352 6.91 12.01 0.69
C LEU A 352 8.17 12.41 -0.10
N HIS A 353 8.34 13.70 -0.40
CA HIS A 353 9.50 14.23 -1.14
C HIS A 353 10.60 14.83 -0.25
N ARG A 354 10.41 14.82 1.08
CA ARG A 354 11.34 15.37 2.10
C ARG A 354 11.60 16.88 1.94
N LEU A 355 10.55 17.65 1.66
CA LEU A 355 10.62 19.09 1.33
C LEU A 355 10.80 19.97 2.57
N ILE A 356 11.63 21.01 2.50
CA ILE A 356 11.98 21.86 3.65
C ILE A 356 11.05 23.09 3.75
N LEU A 357 9.76 22.87 3.98
CA LEU A 357 8.74 23.94 4.06
C LEU A 357 8.62 24.54 5.47
N LEU A 358 9.60 25.33 5.91
CA LEU A 358 9.72 25.80 7.31
C LEU A 358 8.52 26.64 7.80
N GLU A 359 7.94 27.48 6.96
CA GLU A 359 6.78 28.32 7.34
C GLU A 359 5.51 27.50 7.67
N PHE A 360 5.45 26.23 7.28
CA PHE A 360 4.30 25.36 7.53
C PHE A 360 4.10 25.10 9.03
N TYR A 361 5.19 24.95 9.81
CA TYR A 361 5.09 24.63 11.24
C TYR A 361 4.51 25.80 12.06
N PRO A 362 4.99 27.06 11.94
CA PRO A 362 4.34 28.22 12.57
C PRO A 362 2.91 28.49 12.08
N PHE A 363 2.55 28.03 10.88
CA PHE A 363 1.16 28.10 10.40
C PHE A 363 0.26 27.06 11.10
N LEU A 364 0.70 25.80 11.18
CA LEU A 364 -0.01 24.76 11.92
C LEU A 364 -0.17 25.12 13.41
N GLN A 365 0.85 25.73 14.00
CA GLN A 365 0.88 26.15 15.41
C GLN A 365 -0.32 27.01 15.80
N LYS A 366 -0.81 27.87 14.89
CA LYS A 366 -1.98 28.74 15.13
C LYS A 366 -3.30 27.98 15.25
N TYR A 367 -3.36 26.72 14.80
CA TYR A 367 -4.56 25.88 14.79
C TYR A 367 -4.47 24.68 15.76
N ILE A 368 -3.31 24.42 16.37
CA ILE A 368 -3.16 23.38 17.39
C ILE A 368 -3.75 23.88 18.71
N GLN A 369 -5.00 23.47 18.97
CA GLN A 369 -5.72 23.60 20.23
C GLN A 369 -6.61 22.35 20.46
N PRO A 370 -6.74 21.81 21.69
CA PRO A 370 -7.54 20.61 21.97
C PRO A 370 -9.01 20.69 21.56
N HIS A 371 -9.58 21.90 21.59
CA HIS A 371 -10.99 22.16 21.26
C HIS A 371 -11.24 22.36 19.75
N GLN A 372 -10.19 22.37 18.92
CA GLN A 372 -10.31 22.64 17.49
C GLN A 372 -10.96 21.45 16.75
N ARG A 373 -11.82 21.75 15.78
CA ARG A 373 -12.40 20.73 14.90
C ARG A 373 -11.30 20.01 14.12
N ASP A 374 -11.44 18.70 13.94
CA ASP A 374 -10.49 17.86 13.21
C ASP A 374 -9.04 17.93 13.72
N ILE A 375 -8.83 18.24 15.01
CA ILE A 375 -7.50 18.34 15.62
C ILE A 375 -6.65 17.06 15.44
N THR A 376 -7.26 15.88 15.42
CA THR A 376 -6.57 14.62 15.12
C THR A 376 -6.05 14.55 13.68
N ASN A 377 -6.78 15.12 12.72
CA ASN A 377 -6.33 15.27 11.33
C ASN A 377 -5.21 16.32 11.21
N LEU A 378 -5.27 17.40 11.99
CA LEU A 378 -4.23 18.43 12.04
C LEU A 378 -2.91 17.88 12.62
N LEU A 379 -3.00 17.18 13.76
CA LEU A 379 -1.85 16.53 14.39
C LEU A 379 -1.26 15.45 13.48
N ALA A 380 -2.09 14.62 12.83
CA ALA A 380 -1.62 13.66 11.83
C ALA A 380 -0.91 14.33 10.63
N SER A 381 -1.32 15.56 10.26
CA SER A 381 -0.64 16.34 9.22
C SER A 381 0.72 16.86 9.70
N ALA A 382 0.80 17.39 10.92
CA ALA A 382 2.08 17.79 11.52
C ALA A 382 3.05 16.60 11.60
N VAL A 383 2.56 15.47 12.15
CA VAL A 383 3.25 14.18 12.27
C VAL A 383 3.72 13.65 10.91
N GLN A 384 3.00 13.91 9.81
CA GLN A 384 3.38 13.49 8.46
C GLN A 384 4.39 14.44 7.78
N ALA A 385 4.38 15.73 8.13
CA ALA A 385 5.34 16.71 7.61
C ALA A 385 6.72 16.66 8.30
N CYS A 386 6.82 16.05 9.50
CA CYS A 386 8.10 15.86 10.18
C CYS A 386 8.97 14.78 9.48
N HIS A 387 10.24 15.07 9.21
CA HIS A 387 11.21 14.10 8.67
C HIS A 387 12.67 14.50 8.95
N ASP A 388 13.60 13.57 8.75
CA ASP A 388 15.04 13.74 8.98
C ASP A 388 15.67 14.99 8.35
N MET A 389 15.22 15.39 7.14
CA MET A 389 15.70 16.61 6.46
C MET A 389 15.09 17.95 6.96
N VAL A 390 14.34 17.98 8.07
CA VAL A 390 13.80 19.22 8.66
C VAL A 390 14.55 19.59 9.95
N PRO A 391 15.00 20.85 10.11
CA PRO A 391 15.75 21.25 11.30
C PRO A 391 14.85 21.21 12.55
N PRO A 392 15.31 20.63 13.67
CA PRO A 392 14.48 20.48 14.87
C PRO A 392 14.01 21.84 15.42
N ASP A 393 14.87 22.86 15.38
CA ASP A 393 14.62 24.23 15.87
C ASP A 393 13.34 24.85 15.30
N ALA A 394 13.01 24.56 14.04
CA ALA A 394 11.80 25.07 13.37
C ALA A 394 10.50 24.38 13.83
N VAL A 395 10.61 23.19 14.41
CA VAL A 395 9.48 22.36 14.86
C VAL A 395 9.38 22.31 16.39
N GLU A 396 10.45 22.65 17.11
CA GLU A 396 10.47 22.71 18.58
C GLU A 396 9.35 23.58 19.19
N PRO A 397 8.99 24.77 18.65
CA PRO A 397 7.86 25.56 19.14
C PRO A 397 6.51 24.86 18.96
N LEU A 398 6.34 24.16 17.83
CA LEU A 398 5.15 23.36 17.52
C LEU A 398 5.03 22.18 18.50
N PHE A 399 6.15 21.48 18.71
CA PHE A 399 6.26 20.33 19.59
C PHE A 399 5.98 20.69 21.05
N LYS A 400 6.61 21.75 21.57
CA LYS A 400 6.35 22.30 22.91
C LYS A 400 4.88 22.69 23.09
N GLN A 401 4.23 23.28 22.08
CA GLN A 401 2.81 23.61 22.15
C GLN A 401 1.90 22.36 22.17
N ILE A 402 2.24 21.31 21.43
CA ILE A 402 1.49 20.03 21.48
C ILE A 402 1.57 19.43 22.88
N VAL A 403 2.75 19.40 23.51
CA VAL A 403 2.87 18.91 24.90
C VAL A 403 2.05 19.80 25.85
N ASN A 404 2.34 21.09 25.88
CA ASN A 404 1.78 22.01 26.89
C ASN A 404 0.25 22.14 26.83
N GLN A 405 -0.37 21.97 25.66
CA GLN A 405 -1.82 22.06 25.52
C GLN A 405 -2.56 20.72 25.60
N PHE A 406 -1.91 19.58 25.36
CA PHE A 406 -2.59 18.27 25.32
C PHE A 406 -2.23 17.37 26.50
N VAL A 407 -1.05 17.53 27.10
CA VAL A 407 -0.50 16.67 28.14
C VAL A 407 -0.25 17.49 29.41
N HIS A 408 -1.35 17.87 30.05
CA HIS A 408 -1.38 18.55 31.36
C HIS A 408 -2.52 17.98 32.22
N ASP A 409 -2.40 18.06 33.55
CA ASP A 409 -3.32 17.39 34.48
C ASP A 409 -4.79 17.83 34.38
N GLY A 410 -5.03 19.06 33.90
CA GLY A 410 -6.37 19.60 33.62
C GLY A 410 -6.98 19.16 32.28
N SER A 411 -6.25 18.42 31.44
CA SER A 411 -6.75 17.93 30.15
C SER A 411 -7.49 16.61 30.29
N ARG A 412 -8.41 16.33 29.36
CA ARG A 412 -9.19 15.07 29.38
C ARG A 412 -8.32 13.87 28.98
N PRO A 413 -8.54 12.66 29.54
CA PRO A 413 -7.71 11.48 29.22
C PRO A 413 -7.63 11.15 27.72
N GLU A 414 -8.67 11.43 26.94
CA GLU A 414 -8.67 11.25 25.49
C GLU A 414 -7.72 12.24 24.80
N VAL A 415 -7.70 13.50 25.25
CA VAL A 415 -6.80 14.56 24.75
C VAL A 415 -5.34 14.21 25.09
N ILE A 416 -5.08 13.77 26.32
CA ILE A 416 -3.74 13.32 26.76
C ILE A 416 -3.28 12.12 25.93
N THR A 417 -4.16 11.16 25.66
CA THR A 417 -3.85 9.99 24.81
C THR A 417 -3.48 10.41 23.38
N ILE A 418 -4.22 11.36 22.79
CA ILE A 418 -3.94 11.91 21.46
C ILE A 418 -2.62 12.68 21.46
N GLY A 419 -2.37 13.52 22.47
CA GLY A 419 -1.12 14.28 22.62
C GLY A 419 0.11 13.39 22.71
N LEU A 420 0.11 12.42 23.64
CA LEU A 420 1.20 11.44 23.80
C LEU A 420 1.46 10.63 22.52
N SER A 421 0.40 10.27 21.79
CA SER A 421 0.53 9.54 20.52
C SER A 421 1.15 10.42 19.42
N ALA A 422 0.72 11.67 19.29
CA ALA A 422 1.29 12.62 18.34
C ALA A 422 2.76 12.96 18.65
N VAL A 423 3.09 13.16 19.93
CA VAL A 423 4.47 13.36 20.42
C VAL A 423 5.35 12.18 20.05
N ARG A 424 4.92 10.95 20.34
CA ARG A 424 5.63 9.72 19.94
C ARG A 424 5.87 9.66 18.44
N ASP A 425 4.84 9.91 17.63
CA ASP A 425 4.93 9.73 16.18
C ASP A 425 5.72 10.86 15.49
N ILE A 426 5.84 12.04 16.12
CA ILE A 426 6.83 13.06 15.77
C ILE A 426 8.24 12.57 16.12
N CYS A 427 8.48 12.14 17.37
CA CYS A 427 9.79 11.65 17.82
C CYS A 427 10.30 10.44 17.04
N LEU A 428 9.41 9.61 16.49
CA LEU A 428 9.74 8.48 15.62
C LEU A 428 10.42 8.93 14.30
N ARG A 429 10.19 10.17 13.86
CA ARG A 429 10.79 10.76 12.66
C ARG A 429 11.89 11.78 12.96
N MET A 430 11.76 12.51 14.07
CA MET A 430 12.71 13.54 14.50
C MET A 430 12.98 13.39 16.01
N PRO A 431 13.84 12.44 16.42
CA PRO A 431 14.07 12.14 17.85
C PRO A 431 14.72 13.28 18.63
N LEU A 432 15.46 14.15 17.93
CA LEU A 432 16.22 15.29 18.48
C LEU A 432 15.33 16.37 19.14
N LEU A 433 14.01 16.32 18.97
CA LEU A 433 13.06 17.22 19.63
C LEU A 433 12.82 16.90 21.11
N MET A 434 13.25 15.74 21.60
CA MET A 434 12.98 15.29 22.96
C MET A 434 14.15 15.59 23.91
N ASN A 435 13.88 16.39 24.94
CA ASN A 435 14.81 16.67 26.04
C ASN A 435 14.67 15.66 27.18
N GLU A 436 15.67 15.55 28.05
CA GLU A 436 15.66 14.56 29.14
C GLU A 436 14.50 14.82 30.12
N ASP A 437 14.41 16.02 30.71
CA ASP A 437 13.37 16.38 31.68
C ASP A 437 11.96 16.12 31.12
N LEU A 438 11.74 16.54 29.87
CA LEU A 438 10.48 16.36 29.15
C LEU A 438 10.12 14.88 28.95
N LEU A 439 11.09 14.02 28.63
CA LEU A 439 10.85 12.59 28.53
C LEU A 439 10.57 11.97 29.90
N GLN A 440 11.21 12.44 30.97
CA GLN A 440 10.94 11.98 32.34
C GLN A 440 9.50 12.32 32.76
N ASP A 441 9.05 13.56 32.56
CA ASP A 441 7.68 14.00 32.84
C ASP A 441 6.64 13.21 32.04
N LEU A 442 6.84 13.09 30.73
CA LEU A 442 5.93 12.31 29.86
C LEU A 442 5.92 10.82 30.23
N ALA A 443 7.02 10.28 30.76
CA ALA A 443 7.08 8.91 31.25
C ALA A 443 6.31 8.69 32.57
N LEU A 444 6.01 9.72 33.37
CA LEU A 444 5.21 9.58 34.60
C LEU A 444 3.81 9.04 34.30
N TYR A 445 3.22 9.46 33.18
CA TYR A 445 1.89 9.05 32.71
C TYR A 445 1.74 7.53 32.51
N LYS A 446 2.82 6.73 32.48
CA LYS A 446 2.75 5.25 32.52
C LYS A 446 2.00 4.72 33.76
N LYS A 447 1.98 5.49 34.86
CA LYS A 447 1.28 5.16 36.12
C LYS A 447 -0.18 5.65 36.17
N SER A 448 -0.66 6.36 35.16
CA SER A 448 -2.04 6.87 35.13
C SER A 448 -3.08 5.76 35.26
N HIS A 449 -4.21 6.08 35.91
CA HIS A 449 -5.36 5.18 36.05
C HIS A 449 -5.94 4.77 34.69
N GLU A 450 -5.99 5.73 33.76
CA GLU A 450 -6.57 5.53 32.44
C GLU A 450 -5.66 4.75 31.51
N LYS A 451 -6.14 3.55 31.14
CA LYS A 451 -5.36 2.57 30.36
C LYS A 451 -4.90 3.10 29.00
N ALA A 452 -5.66 4.00 28.38
CA ALA A 452 -5.29 4.61 27.10
C ALA A 452 -4.03 5.50 27.24
N VAL A 453 -4.06 6.44 28.18
CA VAL A 453 -2.92 7.31 28.55
C VAL A 453 -1.72 6.47 28.99
N SER A 454 -1.96 5.49 29.87
CA SER A 454 -0.95 4.56 30.39
C SER A 454 -0.29 3.74 29.26
N VAL A 455 -1.02 3.36 28.21
CA VAL A 455 -0.46 2.66 27.03
C VAL A 455 0.31 3.62 26.12
N ALA A 456 -0.19 4.83 25.88
CA ALA A 456 0.50 5.84 25.05
C ALA A 456 1.85 6.26 25.67
N ALA A 457 1.91 6.46 27.00
CA ALA A 457 3.17 6.72 27.69
C ALA A 457 4.16 5.55 27.59
N ARG A 458 3.68 4.29 27.65
CA ARG A 458 4.55 3.11 27.44
C ARG A 458 5.04 2.96 26.01
N SER A 459 4.27 3.36 24.99
CA SER A 459 4.71 3.29 23.59
C SER A 459 5.69 4.41 23.22
N LEU A 460 5.69 5.53 23.95
CA LEU A 460 6.77 6.53 23.92
C LEU A 460 8.05 6.00 24.58
N ILE A 461 7.95 5.42 25.79
CA ILE A 461 9.11 4.79 26.47
C ILE A 461 9.73 3.68 25.60
N ALA A 462 8.90 2.85 24.95
CA ALA A 462 9.37 1.80 24.05
C ALA A 462 10.20 2.35 22.88
N LEU A 463 9.75 3.45 22.24
CA LEU A 463 10.50 4.11 21.17
C LEU A 463 11.88 4.57 21.65
N PHE A 464 11.98 5.20 22.83
CA PHE A 464 13.26 5.68 23.34
C PHE A 464 14.18 4.55 23.85
N ARG A 465 13.69 3.34 24.10
CA ARG A 465 14.53 2.14 24.31
C ARG A 465 15.21 1.62 23.04
N GLU A 466 14.70 2.00 21.87
CA GLU A 466 15.26 1.63 20.57
C GLU A 466 16.12 2.76 20.00
N VAL A 467 15.71 4.02 20.20
CA VAL A 467 16.33 5.19 19.57
C VAL A 467 17.37 5.91 20.43
N CYS A 468 17.17 6.03 21.75
CA CYS A 468 18.10 6.77 22.63
C CYS A 468 17.99 6.30 24.10
N PRO A 469 18.48 5.10 24.48
CA PRO A 469 18.29 4.54 25.81
C PRO A 469 18.91 5.37 26.93
N SER A 470 19.90 6.21 26.62
CA SER A 470 20.51 7.14 27.58
C SER A 470 19.52 8.17 28.13
N LEU A 471 18.56 8.64 27.31
CA LEU A 471 17.59 9.68 27.67
C LEU A 471 16.50 9.18 28.64
N LEU A 472 16.39 7.86 28.84
CA LEU A 472 15.50 7.26 29.83
C LEU A 472 16.21 7.09 31.17
N VAL A 473 15.49 7.29 32.28
CA VAL A 473 15.95 6.93 33.63
C VAL A 473 16.23 5.42 33.70
N LYS A 474 17.22 5.00 34.49
CA LYS A 474 17.63 3.58 34.66
C LYS A 474 16.45 2.60 34.82
N LYS A 475 15.41 2.99 35.57
CA LYS A 475 14.18 2.21 35.83
C LYS A 475 13.32 1.95 34.58
N ASP A 476 13.43 2.79 33.55
CA ASP A 476 12.63 2.71 32.32
C ASP A 476 13.41 2.18 31.12
N ARG A 477 14.75 2.09 31.19
CA ARG A 477 15.59 1.49 30.12
C ARG A 477 15.24 0.02 29.86
N GLY A 478 14.89 -0.74 30.90
CA GLY A 478 14.69 -2.18 30.80
C GLY A 478 15.99 -2.89 30.41
N ARG A 479 15.90 -3.89 29.52
CA ARG A 479 17.03 -4.53 28.84
C ARG A 479 17.10 -3.99 27.40
N PRO A 480 17.95 -3.00 27.09
CA PRO A 480 18.06 -2.46 25.72
C PRO A 480 18.56 -3.51 24.74
N ILE A 481 18.17 -3.39 23.47
CA ILE A 481 18.73 -4.20 22.38
C ILE A 481 20.16 -3.74 22.09
N ASP A 482 20.38 -2.42 22.03
CA ASP A 482 21.70 -1.80 21.89
C ASP A 482 21.84 -0.64 22.90
N PRO A 483 22.72 -0.75 23.91
CA PRO A 483 22.85 0.26 24.96
C PRO A 483 23.61 1.52 24.51
N LYS A 484 24.22 1.52 23.32
CA LYS A 484 24.93 2.69 22.75
C LYS A 484 24.13 3.43 21.68
N ALA A 485 22.91 2.98 21.36
CA ALA A 485 22.04 3.62 20.37
C ALA A 485 21.82 5.11 20.67
N LYS A 486 22.04 5.94 19.65
CA LYS A 486 21.78 7.38 19.64
C LYS A 486 21.05 7.74 18.34
N PRO A 487 20.20 8.78 18.34
CA PRO A 487 19.69 9.34 17.10
C PRO A 487 20.82 10.05 16.36
N LYS A 488 20.75 10.04 15.03
CA LYS A 488 21.66 10.82 14.18
C LYS A 488 21.52 12.31 14.47
N ALA A 489 22.61 13.04 14.40
CA ALA A 489 22.59 14.50 14.40
C ALA A 489 21.91 15.04 13.13
N TYR A 490 21.38 16.26 13.19
CA TYR A 490 20.76 16.89 12.04
C TYR A 490 21.82 17.14 10.94
N GLY A 491 21.55 16.67 9.71
CA GLY A 491 22.51 16.69 8.61
C GLY A 491 23.56 15.56 8.61
N GLU A 492 23.54 14.64 9.58
CA GLU A 492 24.47 13.51 9.63
C GLU A 492 24.15 12.45 8.55
N VAL A 493 24.88 12.52 7.44
CA VAL A 493 24.85 11.51 6.38
C VAL A 493 25.57 10.25 6.87
N ASN A 494 24.96 9.08 6.67
CA ASN A 494 25.69 7.81 6.80
C ASN A 494 26.71 7.69 5.66
N ILE A 495 27.91 8.24 5.86
CA ILE A 495 29.08 7.84 5.10
C ILE A 495 29.37 6.39 5.50
N VAL A 496 29.19 5.45 4.57
CA VAL A 496 29.55 4.04 4.78
C VAL A 496 31.06 3.91 4.54
N THR A 497 31.84 4.41 5.49
CA THR A 497 33.31 4.48 5.42
C THR A 497 33.99 3.11 5.43
N SER A 498 33.24 2.06 5.80
CA SER A 498 33.71 0.68 5.80
C SER A 498 32.55 -0.27 5.45
N VAL A 499 32.89 -1.39 4.80
CA VAL A 499 31.96 -2.50 4.55
C VAL A 499 31.64 -3.17 5.89
N PRO A 500 30.36 -3.33 6.29
CA PRO A 500 30.03 -4.00 7.55
C PRO A 500 30.65 -5.40 7.61
N GLY A 501 31.49 -5.69 8.61
CA GLY A 501 32.25 -6.93 8.72
C GLY A 501 33.70 -6.86 8.24
N ALA A 502 34.16 -5.76 7.64
CA ALA A 502 35.58 -5.58 7.31
C ALA A 502 36.46 -5.48 8.57
N GLU A 503 35.88 -5.07 9.70
CA GLU A 503 36.50 -5.16 11.02
C GLU A 503 36.89 -6.59 11.44
N LEU A 504 36.34 -7.64 10.79
CA LEU A 504 36.72 -9.03 11.04
C LEU A 504 38.04 -9.42 10.35
N LEU A 505 38.50 -8.67 9.35
CA LEU A 505 39.77 -8.93 8.67
C LEU A 505 40.95 -8.41 9.50
N GLN A 506 40.81 -7.20 10.06
CA GLN A 506 41.86 -6.54 10.86
C GLN A 506 42.24 -7.33 12.12
N ILE A 507 41.29 -8.07 12.70
CA ILE A 507 41.54 -8.93 13.88
C ILE A 507 42.48 -10.08 13.50
N ILE A 508 42.24 -10.75 12.37
CA ILE A 508 43.06 -11.89 11.91
C ILE A 508 44.47 -11.43 11.53
N ASP A 509 44.60 -10.27 10.86
CA ASP A 509 45.91 -9.68 10.56
C ASP A 509 46.70 -9.31 11.84
N SER A 510 46.04 -9.23 13.01
CA SER A 510 46.67 -8.98 14.32
C SER A 510 46.99 -10.27 15.10
N ASP A 511 46.12 -11.28 15.01
CA ASP A 511 46.25 -12.56 15.73
C ASP A 511 47.36 -13.47 15.15
N CYS A 512 47.98 -13.13 14.02
CA CYS A 512 48.96 -13.98 13.32
C CYS A 512 50.44 -13.73 13.68
N GLU A 513 50.79 -12.74 14.51
CA GLU A 513 52.20 -12.37 14.77
C GLU A 513 52.76 -12.77 16.15
N VAL A 514 52.03 -13.58 16.95
CA VAL A 514 52.48 -13.99 18.30
C VAL A 514 52.27 -15.48 18.61
N GLU A 515 53.06 -16.35 17.96
CA GLU A 515 53.36 -17.71 18.47
C GLU A 515 54.87 -17.97 18.43
N SER A 516 55.49 -18.09 19.61
CA SER A 516 56.83 -18.67 19.80
C SER A 516 57.01 -19.11 21.26
N ASP A 517 57.20 -20.43 21.46
CA ASP A 517 57.78 -21.14 22.61
C ASP A 517 57.24 -20.81 24.04
N ASP A 518 57.00 -21.76 24.94
CA ASP A 518 57.63 -23.06 25.17
C ASP A 518 56.67 -24.05 25.88
N TYR A 519 56.98 -25.34 25.88
CA TYR A 519 56.25 -26.37 26.63
C TYR A 519 56.82 -26.53 28.04
N ASN A 520 56.01 -26.36 29.08
CA ASN A 520 56.28 -27.04 30.36
C ASN A 520 55.00 -27.38 31.14
N GLU A 521 54.85 -28.68 31.39
CA GLU A 521 53.81 -29.26 32.25
C GLU A 521 54.27 -29.20 33.70
N LYS A 522 53.45 -28.67 34.60
CA LYS A 522 53.62 -28.87 36.05
C LYS A 522 52.29 -28.86 36.79
N ASP A 523 52.00 -30.03 37.34
CA ASP A 523 50.96 -30.28 38.33
C ASP A 523 51.38 -29.71 39.70
N SER A 524 50.42 -29.17 40.44
CA SER A 524 50.48 -28.92 41.89
C SER A 524 49.11 -28.45 42.38
N ASP A 525 48.39 -29.34 43.07
CA ASP A 525 47.42 -28.90 44.07
C ASP A 525 48.15 -28.07 45.15
N ASP A 526 47.46 -27.10 45.74
CA ASP A 526 47.51 -26.88 47.19
C ASP A 526 46.16 -26.28 47.65
N ASP A 527 45.76 -26.57 48.88
CA ASP A 527 44.40 -26.37 49.41
C ASP A 527 44.44 -25.44 50.63
N GLU A 528 43.79 -24.27 50.57
CA GLU A 528 43.55 -23.49 51.79
C GLU A 528 42.21 -22.73 51.76
N ASN A 529 41.54 -22.74 52.90
CA ASN A 529 40.19 -22.22 53.09
C ASN A 529 40.24 -20.80 53.68
N ASP A 530 39.24 -19.97 53.39
CA ASP A 530 38.59 -19.22 54.47
C ASP A 530 37.09 -19.01 54.20
N ASP A 531 36.33 -18.90 55.28
CA ASP A 531 34.87 -18.97 55.32
C ASP A 531 34.30 -17.67 55.91
N MET A 532 33.46 -16.93 55.16
CA MET A 532 32.53 -15.98 55.79
C MET A 532 31.34 -15.61 54.89
N LYS A 533 30.23 -15.26 55.55
CA LYS A 533 28.92 -14.96 54.96
C LYS A 533 28.70 -13.45 54.86
N ASP A 534 27.81 -13.03 53.97
CA ASP A 534 26.49 -12.63 54.48
C ASP A 534 25.37 -12.88 53.44
N ASP A 535 24.15 -13.06 53.94
CA ASP A 535 22.92 -13.16 53.14
C ASP A 535 22.40 -11.75 52.78
N LEU A 536 21.69 -11.61 51.65
CA LEU A 536 20.41 -10.90 51.63
C LEU A 536 19.61 -11.19 50.34
N ASP A 537 18.27 -11.23 50.49
CA ASP A 537 17.35 -11.76 49.49
C ASP A 537 16.57 -10.66 48.75
N SER A 538 16.37 -10.82 47.44
CA SER A 538 15.11 -10.48 46.76
C SER A 538 15.07 -11.03 45.33
N GLU A 539 13.95 -11.66 44.97
CA GLU A 539 13.73 -12.23 43.64
C GLU A 539 13.40 -11.14 42.59
N GLU A 540 13.84 -11.34 41.35
CA GLU A 540 13.06 -10.91 40.19
C GLU A 540 12.97 -12.04 39.16
N ALA A 541 11.95 -11.99 38.30
CA ALA A 541 11.62 -13.04 37.34
C ALA A 541 12.18 -12.74 35.94
N ASN A 542 12.29 -13.76 35.09
CA ASN A 542 11.45 -13.79 33.88
C ASN A 542 11.46 -15.12 33.10
N GLU A 543 10.54 -15.16 32.13
CA GLU A 543 10.37 -16.17 31.10
C GLU A 543 11.53 -16.20 30.09
N GLU A 544 11.96 -17.38 29.66
CA GLU A 544 12.36 -17.72 28.28
C GLU A 544 12.12 -19.25 28.14
N ASN A 545 11.26 -19.76 27.25
CA ASN A 545 11.29 -19.86 25.78
C ASN A 545 12.00 -21.15 25.27
N ASP A 546 12.05 -21.28 23.94
CA ASP A 546 12.68 -22.30 23.09
C ASP A 546 11.95 -23.66 23.05
N GLU A 547 11.41 -24.12 21.91
CA GLU A 547 11.91 -24.22 20.50
C GLU A 547 12.90 -25.36 20.27
N VAL A 548 12.40 -26.47 19.71
CA VAL A 548 13.02 -27.53 18.89
C VAL A 548 11.89 -28.54 18.54
N SER A 549 11.92 -29.39 17.51
CA SER A 549 12.80 -29.56 16.32
C SER A 549 11.96 -30.22 15.19
N GLU A 550 12.56 -30.39 14.02
CA GLU A 550 12.27 -31.47 13.04
C GLU A 550 12.84 -32.82 13.57
N HIS A 551 12.83 -34.01 12.94
CA HIS A 551 12.75 -34.45 11.54
C HIS A 551 12.21 -35.92 11.45
N GLU A 552 12.50 -36.63 10.35
CA GLU A 552 12.36 -38.06 9.96
C GLU A 552 11.59 -38.18 8.61
N GLU A 553 12.20 -38.53 7.46
CA GLU A 553 12.83 -39.82 7.01
C GLU A 553 11.79 -40.91 6.65
N ASP A 554 11.93 -41.78 5.63
CA ASP A 554 12.52 -41.75 4.26
C ASP A 554 11.92 -42.98 3.47
N ASP A 555 12.57 -43.46 2.40
CA ASP A 555 12.51 -44.80 1.77
C ASP A 555 11.47 -45.13 0.64
N ASN A 556 11.95 -44.96 -0.61
CA ASN A 556 12.15 -45.98 -1.68
C ASN A 556 11.08 -46.62 -2.63
N LEU A 557 11.51 -46.71 -3.91
CA LEU A 557 11.30 -47.73 -4.99
C LEU A 557 9.95 -47.95 -5.77
N HIS A 558 10.01 -47.63 -7.09
CA HIS A 558 9.76 -48.48 -8.31
C HIS A 558 8.38 -49.22 -8.52
N ILE A 559 7.72 -49.35 -9.69
CA ILE A 559 8.10 -49.71 -11.10
C ILE A 559 7.13 -49.10 -12.18
N SER A 560 7.40 -49.34 -13.48
CA SER A 560 6.82 -48.94 -14.80
C SER A 560 5.26 -49.04 -15.02
N SER A 561 4.64 -48.72 -16.18
CA SER A 561 5.09 -48.66 -17.60
C SER A 561 4.27 -47.80 -18.60
N ASP A 562 4.97 -47.31 -19.63
CA ASP A 562 4.69 -47.22 -21.09
C ASP A 562 3.34 -46.73 -21.67
N ASP A 563 3.45 -45.82 -22.66
CA ASP A 563 3.21 -46.15 -24.10
C ASP A 563 4.12 -45.26 -24.99
N GLU A 564 4.35 -45.62 -26.26
CA GLU A 564 5.58 -45.25 -27.01
C GLU A 564 5.37 -44.75 -28.47
N SER A 565 6.47 -44.69 -29.26
CA SER A 565 6.59 -44.55 -30.74
C SER A 565 6.48 -43.13 -31.36
N VAL A 566 7.11 -42.79 -32.51
CA VAL A 566 7.87 -43.57 -33.54
C VAL A 566 9.21 -42.85 -33.91
N GLU A 567 10.20 -43.60 -34.41
CA GLU A 567 11.58 -43.17 -34.76
C GLU A 567 11.88 -43.10 -36.29
N THR A 568 12.83 -42.27 -36.75
CA THR A 568 13.82 -42.48 -37.88
C THR A 568 14.71 -41.20 -38.03
N ARG A 569 16.07 -41.17 -38.17
CA ARG A 569 17.08 -41.82 -39.08
C ARG A 569 17.05 -41.20 -40.50
N LEU A 570 18.11 -40.74 -41.21
CA LEU A 570 19.62 -40.64 -41.18
C LEU A 570 20.04 -39.58 -42.28
N ALA A 571 21.26 -39.04 -42.55
CA ALA A 571 22.62 -38.90 -41.95
C ALA A 571 23.55 -37.96 -42.82
N LEU A 572 24.89 -38.03 -42.67
CA LEU A 572 25.98 -37.68 -43.65
C LEU A 572 26.50 -36.22 -43.92
N LYS A 573 27.34 -35.72 -42.98
CA LYS A 573 28.76 -35.25 -43.10
C LYS A 573 29.40 -34.77 -44.44
N LYS A 574 30.31 -33.75 -44.34
CA LYS A 574 31.43 -33.27 -45.23
C LYS A 574 31.13 -32.07 -46.18
N THR A 575 32.03 -31.12 -46.56
CA THR A 575 33.44 -30.74 -46.16
C THR A 575 33.91 -29.35 -46.68
N ALA A 576 34.80 -28.66 -45.92
CA ALA A 576 35.85 -27.68 -46.34
C ALA A 576 35.40 -26.35 -47.05
N LEU A 577 36.22 -25.30 -47.28
CA LEU A 577 37.67 -25.00 -47.18
C LEU A 577 37.81 -23.44 -46.98
N LYS A 578 38.53 -22.77 -46.05
CA LYS A 578 39.88 -22.85 -45.40
C LYS A 578 40.95 -21.91 -46.03
N ARG A 579 41.28 -20.81 -45.32
CA ARG A 579 42.56 -20.04 -45.28
C ARG A 579 42.67 -19.52 -43.82
N LYS A 580 43.72 -19.70 -43.00
CA LYS A 580 45.19 -19.49 -43.13
C LYS A 580 45.58 -18.00 -43.30
N PHE A 581 46.56 -17.39 -42.62
CA PHE A 581 47.42 -17.70 -41.44
C PHE A 581 48.36 -16.46 -41.21
N ASP A 582 49.21 -16.25 -40.18
CA ASP A 582 49.67 -16.99 -38.97
C ASP A 582 50.31 -15.99 -37.93
N GLU A 583 50.84 -16.49 -36.79
CA GLU A 583 52.00 -16.00 -35.99
C GLU A 583 52.02 -14.61 -35.26
N PHE A 584 51.89 -14.62 -33.92
CA PHE A 584 52.79 -13.92 -32.96
C PHE A 584 52.53 -14.39 -31.51
N ASP A 585 53.35 -15.31 -30.99
CA ASP A 585 53.35 -15.70 -29.57
C ASP A 585 54.80 -15.92 -29.13
N GLY A 586 55.26 -15.25 -28.07
CA GLY A 586 56.70 -15.20 -27.79
C GLY A 586 57.26 -14.24 -26.73
N GLN A 587 56.45 -13.49 -25.96
CA GLN A 587 57.00 -12.69 -24.85
C GLN A 587 55.98 -12.32 -23.76
N LEU A 588 55.77 -13.20 -22.77
CA LEU A 588 54.94 -12.91 -21.58
C LEU A 588 55.43 -13.53 -20.26
N ILE A 589 56.58 -14.22 -20.25
CA ILE A 589 57.16 -14.88 -19.05
C ILE A 589 58.29 -14.03 -18.42
N ALA A 590 58.52 -12.81 -18.92
CA ALA A 590 59.62 -11.93 -18.48
C ALA A 590 59.20 -10.81 -17.49
N SER A 591 57.91 -10.52 -17.36
CA SER A 591 57.39 -9.36 -16.62
C SER A 591 57.22 -9.59 -15.12
N ASP A 592 56.84 -10.80 -14.68
CA ASP A 592 56.63 -11.11 -13.25
C ASP A 592 57.92 -11.06 -12.40
N SER A 593 59.08 -11.21 -13.06
CA SER A 593 60.40 -11.11 -12.42
C SER A 593 60.70 -9.71 -11.88
N SER A 594 60.19 -8.66 -12.52
CA SER A 594 60.53 -7.26 -12.19
C SER A 594 59.80 -6.73 -10.95
N LEU A 595 58.59 -7.20 -10.66
CA LEU A 595 57.80 -6.75 -9.51
C LEU A 595 58.34 -7.30 -8.18
N ARG A 596 58.88 -8.53 -8.20
CA ARG A 596 59.50 -9.17 -7.02
C ARG A 596 60.81 -8.50 -6.61
N ALA A 597 61.53 -7.88 -7.55
CA ALA A 597 62.74 -7.11 -7.26
C ALA A 597 62.43 -5.79 -6.51
N LEU A 598 61.43 -5.03 -6.96
CA LEU A 598 61.05 -3.75 -6.35
C LEU A 598 60.50 -3.91 -4.92
N LYS A 599 59.70 -4.95 -4.65
CA LYS A 599 59.19 -5.23 -3.30
C LYS A 599 60.32 -5.53 -2.28
N LYS A 600 61.54 -5.85 -2.72
CA LYS A 600 62.68 -6.20 -1.86
C LYS A 600 63.59 -5.02 -1.51
N LEU A 601 63.28 -3.79 -1.96
CA LEU A 601 64.10 -2.59 -1.75
C LEU A 601 63.44 -1.50 -0.88
N ALA A 602 62.15 -1.63 -0.54
CA ALA A 602 61.39 -0.62 0.21
C ALA A 602 61.27 -0.90 1.72
N GLY A 603 62.17 -1.71 2.29
CA GLY A 603 61.94 -2.43 3.54
C GLY A 603 62.98 -2.30 4.66
N THR A 604 63.60 -1.12 4.86
CA THR A 604 64.37 -0.81 6.10
C THR A 604 64.57 0.69 6.29
N THR A 605 63.87 1.31 7.25
CA THR A 605 64.40 2.18 8.34
C THR A 605 63.26 2.75 9.20
N MET A 606 63.45 2.75 10.52
CA MET A 606 62.73 3.42 11.63
C MET A 606 61.94 4.71 11.27
N GLY A 607 60.85 5.09 11.95
CA GLY A 607 60.28 4.65 13.22
C GLY A 607 58.82 5.16 13.43
N PRO A 608 58.27 5.15 14.67
CA PRO A 608 56.83 5.00 14.88
C PRO A 608 55.99 6.29 14.84
N ASP A 609 54.82 6.21 14.21
CA ASP A 609 53.65 7.07 14.46
C ASP A 609 52.34 6.30 14.19
N LEU A 610 51.20 6.86 14.60
CA LEU A 610 49.93 6.12 14.70
C LEU A 610 49.35 5.64 13.34
N PRO A 611 48.68 4.47 13.28
CA PRO A 611 48.08 3.97 12.04
C PRO A 611 46.82 4.76 11.64
N GLU A 612 46.95 5.60 10.61
CA GLU A 612 45.79 6.08 9.85
C GLU A 612 45.05 4.91 9.16
N PRO A 613 43.73 5.01 8.95
CA PRO A 613 42.95 3.96 8.29
C PRO A 613 43.35 3.87 6.80
N THR A 614 44.19 2.88 6.48
CA THR A 614 44.60 2.64 5.08
C THR A 614 43.38 2.36 4.20
N ASN A 615 43.18 3.18 3.16
CA ASN A 615 42.10 3.04 2.19
C ASN A 615 42.38 1.87 1.21
N LYS A 616 42.51 0.65 1.74
CA LYS A 616 42.66 -0.60 0.99
C LYS A 616 41.33 -0.93 0.32
N ILE A 617 41.30 -0.90 -1.01
CA ILE A 617 40.13 -1.35 -1.79
C ILE A 617 39.97 -2.86 -1.57
N LEU A 618 38.83 -3.29 -1.01
CA LEU A 618 38.54 -4.70 -0.77
C LEU A 618 38.39 -5.45 -2.10
N SER A 619 39.07 -6.60 -2.21
CA SER A 619 38.95 -7.53 -3.33
C SER A 619 37.72 -8.43 -3.19
N ASN A 620 37.35 -9.11 -4.28
CA ASN A 620 36.28 -10.13 -4.25
C ASN A 620 36.58 -11.27 -3.26
N GLU A 621 37.85 -11.55 -2.96
CA GLU A 621 38.29 -12.55 -1.99
C GLU A 621 38.06 -12.05 -0.55
N ASP A 622 38.36 -10.77 -0.26
CA ASP A 622 38.04 -10.13 1.02
C ASP A 622 36.53 -10.17 1.29
N PHE A 623 35.69 -9.92 0.28
CA PHE A 623 34.22 -10.01 0.42
C PHE A 623 33.71 -11.44 0.67
N GLN A 624 34.36 -12.46 0.09
CA GLN A 624 34.06 -13.87 0.39
C GLN A 624 34.47 -14.21 1.83
N ARG A 625 35.68 -13.82 2.23
CA ARG A 625 36.20 -14.06 3.59
C ARG A 625 35.37 -13.36 4.67
N ILE A 626 34.89 -12.14 4.43
CA ILE A 626 33.93 -11.45 5.33
C ILE A 626 32.60 -12.23 5.45
N LYS A 627 32.13 -12.87 4.38
CA LYS A 627 30.91 -13.69 4.40
C LYS A 627 31.10 -14.98 5.20
N GLU A 628 32.24 -15.65 5.02
CA GLU A 628 32.64 -16.85 5.76
C GLU A 628 32.85 -16.57 7.25
N LEU A 629 33.53 -15.46 7.59
CA LEU A 629 33.75 -15.06 8.98
C LEU A 629 32.45 -14.67 9.69
N LYS A 630 31.46 -14.12 8.97
CA LYS A 630 30.11 -13.90 9.51
C LYS A 630 29.37 -15.23 9.75
N LEU A 631 29.37 -16.13 8.77
CA LEU A 631 28.78 -17.46 8.93
C LEU A 631 29.41 -18.20 10.13
N SER A 632 30.73 -18.27 10.20
CA SER A 632 31.45 -18.89 11.33
C SER A 632 31.15 -18.20 12.66
N LYS A 633 31.01 -16.86 12.71
CA LYS A 633 30.63 -16.13 13.93
C LYS A 633 29.18 -16.40 14.35
N ASP A 634 28.24 -16.45 13.40
CA ASP A 634 26.84 -16.76 13.64
C ASP A 634 26.65 -18.24 14.04
N GLU A 635 27.44 -19.16 13.46
CA GLU A 635 27.56 -20.56 13.86
C GLU A 635 28.13 -20.69 15.29
N ARG A 636 29.19 -19.95 15.64
CA ARG A 636 29.75 -19.92 17.00
C ARG A 636 28.72 -19.37 18.00
N LEU A 637 27.93 -18.36 17.62
CA LEU A 637 26.83 -17.82 18.42
C LEU A 637 25.64 -18.79 18.53
N ALA A 638 25.35 -19.58 17.49
CA ALA A 638 24.36 -20.64 17.51
C ALA A 638 24.81 -21.81 18.40
N LEU A 639 26.08 -22.21 18.32
CA LEU A 639 26.70 -23.24 19.19
C LEU A 639 26.69 -22.80 20.66
N VAL A 640 26.98 -21.52 20.94
CA VAL A 640 26.86 -20.91 22.28
C VAL A 640 25.40 -20.78 22.74
N ARG A 641 24.43 -20.77 21.83
CA ARG A 641 22.99 -20.82 22.16
C ARG A 641 22.56 -22.26 22.49
N ALA A 642 22.88 -23.23 21.64
CA ALA A 642 22.62 -24.65 21.86
C ALA A 642 23.30 -25.17 23.14
N GLY A 643 24.56 -24.81 23.39
CA GLY A 643 25.29 -25.13 24.63
C GLY A 643 24.73 -24.46 25.90
N ARG A 644 23.73 -23.57 25.78
CA ARG A 644 22.93 -23.07 26.91
C ARG A 644 21.62 -23.83 27.09
N GLU A 645 21.17 -24.60 26.12
CA GLU A 645 19.95 -25.42 26.21
C GLU A 645 20.19 -26.69 27.04
N GLU A 646 21.38 -27.29 26.95
CA GLU A 646 21.78 -28.44 27.80
C GLU A 646 21.97 -28.05 29.28
N ARG A 647 22.31 -26.79 29.58
CA ARG A 647 22.28 -26.27 30.95
C ARG A 647 20.83 -26.08 31.40
N GLY A 648 20.25 -27.16 31.93
CA GLY A 648 18.84 -27.32 32.27
C GLY A 648 18.12 -26.06 32.78
N LYS A 649 17.01 -25.73 32.10
CA LYS A 649 16.29 -24.45 32.16
C LYS A 649 16.15 -23.88 33.58
N TYR A 650 16.51 -22.60 33.73
CA TYR A 650 16.54 -21.88 35.00
C TYR A 650 15.12 -21.76 35.62
N TYR A 651 14.79 -22.65 36.55
CA TYR A 651 13.51 -22.61 37.26
C TYR A 651 13.55 -21.55 38.36
N ALA A 652 12.59 -20.62 38.36
CA ALA A 652 12.37 -19.70 39.48
C ALA A 652 12.29 -20.47 40.82
N ARG A 653 12.89 -19.91 41.89
CA ARG A 653 13.00 -20.55 43.23
C ARG A 653 11.65 -21.07 43.76
N THR A 654 10.55 -20.38 43.43
CA THR A 654 9.17 -20.79 43.72
C THR A 654 8.72 -22.11 43.07
N ALA A 655 9.19 -22.43 41.86
CA ALA A 655 8.89 -23.70 41.18
C ALA A 655 9.68 -24.88 41.77
N VAL A 656 10.94 -24.66 42.15
CA VAL A 656 11.78 -25.69 42.82
C VAL A 656 11.18 -26.08 44.18
N LYS A 657 10.67 -25.11 44.94
CA LYS A 657 9.97 -25.35 46.23
C LYS A 657 8.71 -26.24 46.09
N GLN A 658 8.10 -26.37 44.89
CA GLN A 658 6.97 -27.28 44.64
C GLN A 658 7.39 -28.74 44.34
N ARG A 659 8.68 -29.01 44.09
CA ARG A 659 9.19 -30.32 43.67
C ARG A 659 9.93 -31.14 44.74
N LYS A 660 10.10 -30.62 45.96
CA LYS A 660 10.69 -31.43 47.06
C LYS A 660 9.79 -32.60 47.41
N THR A 661 10.35 -33.82 47.43
CA THR A 661 9.71 -35.10 47.79
C THR A 661 9.42 -35.25 49.29
N GLY A 662 9.05 -34.16 49.96
CA GLY A 662 8.55 -34.15 51.33
C GLY A 662 7.03 -34.30 51.40
N GLY A 663 6.52 -34.91 52.48
CA GLY A 663 5.09 -35.15 52.67
C GLY A 663 4.25 -33.86 52.71
N LEU A 664 3.03 -33.92 52.16
CA LEU A 664 2.10 -32.78 52.06
C LEU A 664 1.94 -32.01 53.38
N SER A 665 1.97 -30.67 53.28
CA SER A 665 1.69 -29.77 54.40
C SER A 665 0.29 -30.01 54.98
N ASN A 666 0.10 -29.78 56.28
CA ASN A 666 -1.20 -29.98 56.94
C ASN A 666 -2.32 -29.16 56.26
N ARG A 667 -2.03 -27.94 55.80
CA ARG A 667 -2.98 -27.09 55.04
C ARG A 667 -3.34 -27.69 53.67
N GLN A 668 -2.43 -28.44 53.04
CA GLN A 668 -2.70 -29.20 51.81
C GLN A 668 -3.47 -30.50 52.09
N LYS A 669 -3.17 -31.17 53.22
CA LYS A 669 -3.92 -32.36 53.68
C LYS A 669 -5.37 -32.01 53.98
N GLU A 670 -5.66 -30.86 54.60
CA GLU A 670 -7.02 -30.35 54.78
C GLU A 670 -7.73 -30.11 53.43
N HIS A 671 -7.09 -29.41 52.50
CA HIS A 671 -7.64 -29.20 51.16
C HIS A 671 -7.88 -30.50 50.37
N LYS A 672 -7.18 -31.60 50.70
CA LYS A 672 -7.40 -32.95 50.13
C LYS A 672 -8.37 -33.83 50.93
N LYS A 673 -8.84 -33.45 52.13
CA LYS A 673 -9.84 -34.25 52.87
C LYS A 673 -11.14 -34.33 52.05
N LYS A 674 -11.67 -35.55 51.87
CA LYS A 674 -12.96 -35.78 51.19
C LYS A 674 -14.11 -35.22 52.04
N MET A 675 -14.45 -33.95 51.85
CA MET A 675 -15.61 -33.31 52.49
C MET A 675 -16.88 -34.16 52.29
N PRO A 676 -17.66 -34.43 53.35
CA PRO A 676 -18.84 -35.29 53.29
C PRO A 676 -19.94 -34.72 52.36
N LEU A 677 -20.79 -35.61 51.84
CA LEU A 677 -21.79 -35.28 50.80
C LEU A 677 -22.73 -34.13 51.20
N ALA A 678 -23.11 -34.03 52.48
CA ALA A 678 -23.92 -32.93 53.00
C ALA A 678 -23.29 -31.55 52.75
N ALA A 679 -22.00 -31.37 53.07
CA ALA A 679 -21.28 -30.12 52.85
C ALA A 679 -21.11 -29.80 51.34
N LYS A 680 -21.00 -30.82 50.49
CA LYS A 680 -20.94 -30.65 49.04
C LYS A 680 -22.29 -30.22 48.44
N ARG A 681 -23.42 -30.79 48.90
CA ARG A 681 -24.77 -30.42 48.42
C ARG A 681 -25.02 -28.92 48.53
N ALA A 682 -24.69 -28.29 49.67
CA ALA A 682 -24.86 -26.85 49.87
C ALA A 682 -24.03 -26.01 48.88
N LYS A 683 -22.77 -26.39 48.62
CA LYS A 683 -21.87 -25.65 47.71
C LYS A 683 -22.26 -25.84 46.24
N ILE A 684 -22.70 -27.04 45.86
CA ILE A 684 -23.25 -27.34 44.52
C ILE A 684 -24.55 -26.55 44.29
N GLY A 685 -25.44 -26.48 45.28
CA GLY A 685 -26.68 -25.70 45.22
C GLY A 685 -26.43 -24.22 44.96
N ARG A 686 -25.46 -23.60 45.67
CA ARG A 686 -25.05 -22.20 45.42
C ARG A 686 -24.58 -21.99 43.98
N HIS A 687 -23.70 -22.87 43.48
CA HIS A 687 -23.19 -22.80 42.10
C HIS A 687 -24.29 -22.97 41.04
N HIS A 688 -25.30 -23.82 41.27
CA HIS A 688 -26.47 -23.92 40.37
C HIS A 688 -27.37 -22.68 40.42
N MET A 689 -27.57 -22.07 41.60
CA MET A 689 -28.28 -20.79 41.74
C MET A 689 -27.56 -19.66 41.03
N GLU A 690 -26.23 -19.63 41.11
CA GLU A 690 -25.36 -18.66 40.44
C GLU A 690 -25.40 -18.82 38.91
N LYS A 691 -25.34 -20.05 38.40
CA LYS A 691 -25.57 -20.35 36.97
C LYS A 691 -26.97 -19.97 36.48
N LYS A 692 -28.02 -20.17 37.29
CA LYS A 692 -29.37 -19.67 36.98
C LYS A 692 -29.42 -18.14 36.92
N LYS A 693 -28.78 -17.44 37.86
CA LYS A 693 -28.69 -15.96 37.87
C LYS A 693 -27.93 -15.41 36.66
N THR A 694 -26.89 -16.10 36.18
CA THR A 694 -26.16 -15.65 34.96
C THR A 694 -26.96 -15.87 33.68
N HIS A 695 -27.66 -17.00 33.51
CA HIS A 695 -28.55 -17.18 32.35
C HIS A 695 -29.75 -16.21 32.36
N GLN A 696 -30.36 -15.96 33.53
CA GLN A 696 -31.41 -14.94 33.64
C GLN A 696 -30.93 -13.50 33.36
N ARG A 697 -29.61 -13.26 33.34
CA ARG A 697 -29.02 -12.00 32.88
C ARG A 697 -28.75 -12.00 31.36
N SER A 698 -28.29 -13.10 30.76
CA SER A 698 -28.10 -13.18 29.30
C SER A 698 -29.40 -12.97 28.53
N ASP A 699 -30.47 -13.65 28.94
CA ASP A 699 -31.72 -13.69 28.17
C ASP A 699 -32.45 -12.34 28.19
N LYS A 700 -32.22 -11.53 29.24
CA LYS A 700 -32.73 -10.16 29.35
C LYS A 700 -31.98 -9.14 28.48
N GLN A 701 -30.78 -9.46 27.98
CA GLN A 701 -30.03 -8.58 27.08
C GLN A 701 -30.36 -8.81 25.59
N PHE A 702 -31.12 -9.86 25.24
CA PHE A 702 -31.38 -10.22 23.83
C PHE A 702 -32.81 -9.92 23.32
N ARG A 703 -33.61 -9.12 24.05
CA ARG A 703 -34.95 -8.67 23.59
C ARG A 703 -34.96 -7.17 23.31
N GLY A 704 -34.32 -6.75 22.22
CA GLY A 704 -34.05 -5.32 21.98
C GLY A 704 -33.82 -4.83 20.55
N ARG A 705 -34.29 -5.52 19.49
CA ARG A 705 -34.34 -4.97 18.10
C ARG A 705 -35.25 -5.78 17.15
N LYS A 706 -36.58 -5.57 17.25
CA LYS A 706 -37.57 -5.93 16.21
C LYS A 706 -38.74 -4.93 16.21
N ALA A 707 -38.43 -3.68 15.91
CA ALA A 707 -39.41 -2.65 15.56
C ALA A 707 -38.68 -1.49 14.86
N TRP A 708 -38.77 -1.45 13.53
CA TRP A 708 -38.97 -0.29 12.66
C TRP A 708 -39.35 -0.91 11.30
N LYS A 709 -40.34 -0.31 10.63
CA LYS A 709 -40.93 -0.78 9.37
C LYS A 709 -40.79 0.33 8.33
#